data_AF-A0A8H2XBT9-F1
#
_entry.id   AF-A0A8H2XBT9-F1
#
_cell.length_a   1.000
_cell.length_b   1.000
_cell.length_c   1.000
_cell.angle_alpha   90.00
_cell.angle_beta   90.00
_cell.angle_gamma   90.00
#
_symmetry.space_group_name_H-M   'P 1'
#
loop_
_entity.id
_entity.type
_entity.pdbx_description
1 polymer ?
#
loop_
_entity_poly.entity_id
_entity_poly.type
_entity_poly.pdbx_seq_one_letter_code
_entity_poly.pdbx_strand_id
1 'polypeptide(L)'
;MPKHLVSLGLFILDEFEFLDVMGKSAGKTISTQIGGGTYTAIGARIWLSASEIGQIVDRGFDFPATVQQELDHYGSEMWYFRDQSDSKTTRALNRYIGETRDFVYLTPRIRLTPKDLTGTPLESPSQIHFVCSPARASQIMRDADQHGVKDWKPFTIYEPIPISCVPEELPSLKQILHQIDILSPNAEEALGVLSINKSGVDDPRVVEFAAAQFLSFGIGKNASGYVIIRCGTMGAYSATLQGGIVKGWWTPAYWTSGDEGAVVDVTGAGNAFLGGLSAGLYLANGDVREATLYATVSAGYTIQQIGLPRVEYRVPDGEEFWNGDRPKERLALLKHRYAAGKPTGKALPTQIGGGGTYATVGARIWLPPSEIGQIVDRGIDFPATVQDELDHYGSDMWHFRDQSENKTTRAVNRYTGELRDFDYLTPRIRLTPKDLTGTPLESPRQIHFICSPTRASQIMHDADTYGTKDWKPFTIYEPIPFRCVPEELPALRQILHRIDILSPNAEEALALLSLDKAGAGDYSLIEHAAARFLSFGVGKDASGYVIIRCGAMGAYGARTEGGIVRGWWTPAYWGPEDKGAVVDVTGAGNAFLGGLSAGLHLANGDVREAVLYATISAGYTIQQLGLPRMEYKDSGTTELWNGDRPKERLAFFRHQCAELR
;
A
#
# COMPACT_ATOMS: atom_id res chain seq x y z
N MET A 1 -25.00 -1.27 31.66
CA MET A 1 -23.65 -0.73 31.34
C MET A 1 -23.80 0.31 30.26
N PRO A 2 -22.91 1.32 30.14
CA PRO A 2 -22.93 2.24 29.01
C PRO A 2 -22.82 1.46 27.69
N LYS A 3 -23.51 1.91 26.65
CA LYS A 3 -23.41 1.31 25.31
C LYS A 3 -22.01 1.51 24.74
N HIS A 4 -21.49 0.54 24.01
CA HIS A 4 -20.24 0.70 23.28
C HIS A 4 -20.41 1.57 22.04
N LEU A 5 -21.44 1.28 21.24
CA LEU A 5 -21.79 2.03 20.04
C LEU A 5 -23.21 2.56 20.14
N VAL A 6 -23.40 3.84 19.83
CA VAL A 6 -24.71 4.36 19.43
C VAL A 6 -24.62 4.98 18.04
N SER A 7 -25.51 4.54 17.15
CA SER A 7 -25.67 5.14 15.82
C SER A 7 -26.72 6.25 15.87
N LEU A 8 -26.33 7.47 15.45
CA LEU A 8 -27.24 8.60 15.23
C LEU A 8 -27.80 8.61 13.80
N GLY A 9 -27.54 7.55 13.01
CA GLY A 9 -28.16 7.37 11.69
C GLY A 9 -29.64 7.05 11.83
N LEU A 10 -30.45 7.59 10.92
CA LEU A 10 -31.91 7.42 10.95
C LEU A 10 -32.30 5.97 10.69
N PHE A 11 -33.28 5.48 11.44
CA PHE A 11 -34.09 4.34 11.00
C PHE A 11 -34.96 4.78 9.82
N ILE A 12 -34.95 4.02 8.73
CA ILE A 12 -35.70 4.34 7.50
C ILE A 12 -36.41 3.07 7.03
N LEU A 13 -37.65 3.20 6.57
CA LEU A 13 -38.35 2.20 5.77
C LEU A 13 -38.15 2.56 4.28
N ASP A 14 -37.33 1.76 3.59
CA ASP A 14 -37.03 1.93 2.18
C ASP A 14 -38.10 1.25 1.32
N GLU A 15 -38.72 2.03 0.44
CA GLU A 15 -39.61 1.60 -0.63
C GLU A 15 -38.84 1.53 -1.95
N PHE A 16 -39.29 0.69 -2.87
CA PHE A 16 -38.60 0.44 -4.13
C PHE A 16 -39.53 0.62 -5.33
N GLU A 17 -39.04 1.34 -6.34
CA GLU A 17 -39.73 1.53 -7.61
C GLU A 17 -38.78 1.20 -8.76
N PHE A 18 -39.17 0.27 -9.63
CA PHE A 18 -38.39 -0.13 -10.80
C PHE A 18 -39.10 0.31 -12.06
N LEU A 19 -38.45 1.17 -12.84
CA LEU A 19 -38.96 1.75 -14.08
C LEU A 19 -38.04 1.40 -15.26
N ASP A 20 -38.63 1.24 -16.44
CA ASP A 20 -37.90 1.18 -17.71
C ASP A 20 -37.39 2.58 -18.13
N VAL A 21 -36.60 2.64 -19.19
CA VAL A 21 -36.03 3.90 -19.73
C VAL A 21 -37.10 4.89 -20.22
N MET A 22 -38.36 4.45 -20.38
CA MET A 22 -39.49 5.29 -20.77
C MET A 22 -40.33 5.72 -19.54
N GLY A 23 -39.88 5.41 -18.32
CA GLY A 23 -40.54 5.75 -17.06
C GLY A 23 -41.77 4.89 -16.73
N LYS A 24 -41.96 3.75 -17.40
CA LYS A 24 -43.04 2.80 -17.08
C LYS A 24 -42.56 1.73 -16.12
N SER A 25 -43.47 1.18 -15.31
CA SER A 25 -43.14 0.10 -14.36
C SER A 25 -42.49 -1.09 -15.07
N ALA A 26 -41.32 -1.51 -14.58
CA ALA A 26 -40.55 -2.64 -15.07
C ALA A 26 -41.06 -4.01 -14.55
N GLY A 27 -42.20 -4.04 -13.85
CA GLY A 27 -42.82 -5.26 -13.32
C GLY A 27 -42.11 -5.92 -12.14
N LYS A 28 -40.94 -5.42 -11.72
CA LYS A 28 -40.23 -5.87 -10.51
C LYS A 28 -40.80 -5.15 -9.28
N THR A 29 -41.17 -5.91 -8.26
CA THR A 29 -41.65 -5.38 -6.98
C THR A 29 -40.85 -6.01 -5.85
N ILE A 30 -40.37 -5.19 -4.91
CA ILE A 30 -39.69 -5.63 -3.69
C ILE A 30 -40.49 -5.08 -2.52
N SER A 31 -40.64 -5.86 -1.44
CA SER A 31 -41.29 -5.37 -0.22
C SER A 31 -40.47 -4.27 0.44
N THR A 32 -41.12 -3.42 1.23
CA THR A 32 -40.45 -2.43 2.07
C THR A 32 -39.29 -3.07 2.86
N GLN A 33 -38.13 -2.42 2.86
CA GLN A 33 -36.93 -2.89 3.56
C GLN A 33 -36.56 -1.95 4.70
N ILE A 34 -35.83 -2.46 5.70
CA ILE A 34 -35.24 -1.64 6.75
C ILE A 34 -33.92 -1.05 6.23
N GLY A 35 -33.73 0.26 6.45
CA GLY A 35 -32.63 1.04 5.89
C GLY A 35 -31.95 2.00 6.87
N GLY A 36 -31.00 2.78 6.31
CA GLY A 36 -30.33 3.87 7.02
C GLY A 36 -29.30 3.41 8.07
N GLY A 37 -29.32 4.08 9.22
CA GLY A 37 -28.39 3.85 10.33
C GLY A 37 -28.54 2.48 11.00
N THR A 38 -29.61 1.76 10.70
CA THR A 38 -29.87 0.41 11.21
C THR A 38 -28.81 -0.59 10.76
N TYR A 39 -28.32 -0.47 9.53
CA TYR A 39 -27.20 -1.29 9.05
C TYR A 39 -25.94 -1.13 9.92
N THR A 40 -25.67 0.07 10.44
CA THR A 40 -24.54 0.29 11.36
C THR A 40 -24.75 -0.42 12.69
N ALA A 41 -25.95 -0.36 13.26
CA ALA A 41 -26.27 -1.07 14.50
C ALA A 41 -26.16 -2.59 14.32
N ILE A 42 -26.68 -3.13 13.20
CA ILE A 42 -26.57 -4.55 12.86
C ILE A 42 -25.13 -4.97 12.58
N GLY A 43 -24.35 -4.15 11.88
CA GLY A 43 -22.93 -4.39 11.62
C GLY A 43 -22.11 -4.60 12.90
N ALA A 44 -22.45 -3.88 13.97
CA ALA A 44 -21.87 -4.08 15.30
C ALA A 44 -22.45 -5.31 16.03
N ARG A 45 -23.75 -5.59 15.85
CA ARG A 45 -24.48 -6.70 16.50
C ARG A 45 -23.98 -8.07 16.09
N ILE A 46 -23.37 -8.18 14.90
CA ILE A 46 -22.63 -9.38 14.46
C ILE A 46 -21.54 -9.79 15.45
N TRP A 47 -21.00 -8.84 16.24
CA TRP A 47 -19.86 -9.04 17.13
C TRP A 47 -20.14 -8.82 18.60
N LEU A 48 -21.02 -7.87 18.92
CA LEU A 48 -21.35 -7.47 20.29
C LEU A 48 -22.76 -7.94 20.66
N SER A 49 -23.02 -8.02 21.96
CA SER A 49 -24.37 -8.30 22.44
C SER A 49 -25.31 -7.10 22.18
N ALA A 50 -26.62 -7.35 22.08
CA ALA A 50 -27.61 -6.28 21.94
C ALA A 50 -27.55 -5.27 23.11
N SER A 51 -27.17 -5.73 24.30
CA SER A 51 -27.01 -4.88 25.48
C SER A 51 -25.91 -3.81 25.34
N GLU A 52 -24.97 -3.99 24.39
CA GLU A 52 -23.82 -3.11 24.17
C GLU A 52 -24.01 -2.13 23.02
N ILE A 53 -25.09 -2.23 22.25
CA ILE A 53 -25.35 -1.38 21.08
C ILE A 53 -26.60 -0.54 21.34
N GLY A 54 -26.71 0.61 20.68
CA GLY A 54 -27.86 1.49 20.76
C GLY A 54 -28.24 2.14 19.43
N GLN A 55 -29.53 2.22 19.17
CA GLN A 55 -30.10 3.12 18.17
C GLN A 55 -31.49 3.60 18.63
N ILE A 56 -31.78 4.88 18.40
CA ILE A 56 -33.13 5.42 18.55
C ILE A 56 -33.94 5.08 17.29
N VAL A 57 -35.12 4.51 17.49
CA VAL A 57 -36.08 4.19 16.42
C VAL A 57 -37.33 5.03 16.64
N ASP A 58 -37.48 6.08 15.84
CA ASP A 58 -38.70 6.90 15.82
C ASP A 58 -39.82 6.16 15.08
N ARG A 59 -40.81 5.66 15.83
CA ARG A 59 -41.95 4.91 15.30
C ARG A 59 -43.12 5.85 15.05
N GLY A 60 -43.54 5.99 13.79
CA GLY A 60 -44.78 6.69 13.49
C GLY A 60 -46.01 5.82 13.76
N PHE A 61 -47.20 6.42 13.64
CA PHE A 61 -48.47 5.69 13.77
C PHE A 61 -48.68 4.59 12.72
N ASP A 62 -47.85 4.55 11.67
CA ASP A 62 -47.84 3.57 10.58
C ASP A 62 -46.75 2.49 10.73
N PHE A 63 -46.11 2.38 11.89
CA PHE A 63 -45.00 1.44 12.11
C PHE A 63 -45.47 -0.03 11.98
N PRO A 64 -44.90 -0.83 11.05
CA PRO A 64 -45.38 -2.19 10.83
C PRO A 64 -45.02 -3.15 11.97
N ALA A 65 -45.98 -4.00 12.37
CA ALA A 65 -45.74 -5.02 13.40
C ALA A 65 -44.67 -6.05 12.98
N THR A 66 -44.55 -6.35 11.69
CA THR A 66 -43.51 -7.25 11.16
C THR A 66 -42.12 -6.67 11.32
N VAL A 67 -41.97 -5.35 11.13
CA VAL A 67 -40.71 -4.63 11.35
C VAL A 67 -40.35 -4.64 12.83
N GLN A 68 -41.33 -4.45 13.73
CA GLN A 68 -41.10 -4.58 15.17
C GLN A 68 -40.54 -5.96 15.54
N GLN A 69 -41.19 -7.03 15.04
CA GLN A 69 -40.76 -8.41 15.28
C GLN A 69 -39.35 -8.68 14.74
N GLU A 70 -39.04 -8.17 13.55
CA GLU A 70 -37.71 -8.30 12.95
C GLU A 70 -36.63 -7.59 13.79
N LEU A 71 -36.89 -6.36 14.26
CA LEU A 71 -35.96 -5.65 15.13
C LEU A 71 -35.78 -6.38 16.48
N ASP A 72 -36.87 -6.81 17.12
CA ASP A 72 -36.81 -7.52 18.40
C ASP A 72 -36.01 -8.83 18.29
N HIS A 73 -36.01 -9.48 17.13
CA HIS A 73 -35.24 -10.70 16.87
C HIS A 73 -33.72 -10.49 16.91
N TYR A 74 -33.21 -9.28 16.66
CA TYR A 74 -31.78 -8.96 16.85
C TYR A 74 -31.41 -8.71 18.32
N GLY A 75 -32.40 -8.58 19.20
CA GLY A 75 -32.28 -8.32 20.62
C GLY A 75 -32.85 -6.96 21.01
N SER A 76 -33.89 -6.96 21.85
CA SER A 76 -34.65 -5.76 22.21
C SER A 76 -33.84 -4.69 22.94
N GLU A 77 -32.75 -5.05 23.63
CA GLU A 77 -31.93 -4.12 24.41
C GLU A 77 -31.16 -3.08 23.57
N MET A 78 -30.99 -3.30 22.26
CA MET A 78 -30.27 -2.35 21.40
C MET A 78 -31.14 -1.23 20.85
N TRP A 79 -32.46 -1.34 21.01
CA TRP A 79 -33.42 -0.41 20.44
C TRP A 79 -34.02 0.49 21.51
N TYR A 80 -34.00 1.79 21.27
CA TYR A 80 -34.80 2.74 22.03
C TYR A 80 -35.93 3.26 21.15
N PHE A 81 -37.12 2.68 21.30
CA PHE A 81 -38.30 3.04 20.52
C PHE A 81 -38.94 4.32 21.07
N ARG A 82 -39.08 5.33 20.21
CA ARG A 82 -39.75 6.60 20.55
C ARG A 82 -40.97 6.78 19.66
N ASP A 83 -42.15 6.71 20.26
CA ASP A 83 -43.42 6.78 19.53
C ASP A 83 -43.77 8.22 19.14
N GLN A 84 -44.13 8.40 17.87
CA GLN A 84 -44.49 9.67 17.25
C GLN A 84 -45.96 9.63 16.85
N SER A 85 -46.85 10.08 17.75
CA SER A 85 -48.31 10.00 17.55
C SER A 85 -48.80 10.77 16.32
N ASP A 86 -48.10 11.85 15.97
CA ASP A 86 -48.56 12.83 14.98
C ASP A 86 -47.79 12.74 13.65
N SER A 87 -46.92 11.74 13.50
CA SER A 87 -46.05 11.59 12.32
C SER A 87 -46.00 10.16 11.83
N LYS A 88 -45.75 10.01 10.53
CA LYS A 88 -45.41 8.71 9.93
C LYS A 88 -43.94 8.39 10.19
N THR A 89 -43.63 7.10 10.19
CA THR A 89 -42.28 6.55 10.24
C THR A 89 -41.46 7.10 9.07
N THR A 90 -40.16 7.34 9.29
CA THR A 90 -39.27 7.85 8.23
C THR A 90 -39.25 6.84 7.08
N ARG A 91 -39.59 7.29 5.87
CA ARG A 91 -39.63 6.48 4.65
C ARG A 91 -38.80 7.14 3.55
N ALA A 92 -38.16 6.33 2.73
CA ALA A 92 -37.48 6.79 1.53
C ALA A 92 -37.82 5.90 0.34
N LEU A 93 -37.77 6.47 -0.86
CA LEU A 93 -37.99 5.77 -2.12
C LEU A 93 -36.66 5.62 -2.84
N ASN A 94 -36.31 4.38 -3.15
CA ASN A 94 -35.22 4.02 -4.04
C ASN A 94 -35.80 3.70 -5.42
N ARG A 95 -35.60 4.62 -6.38
CA ARG A 95 -36.11 4.49 -7.74
C ARG A 95 -35.00 4.06 -8.67
N TYR A 96 -35.20 2.96 -9.40
CA TYR A 96 -34.27 2.42 -10.38
C TYR A 96 -34.85 2.64 -11.78
N ILE A 97 -34.16 3.40 -12.63
CA ILE A 97 -34.51 3.67 -14.03
C ILE A 97 -33.39 3.11 -14.91
N GLY A 98 -33.59 1.91 -15.47
CA GLY A 98 -32.48 1.17 -16.07
C GLY A 98 -31.33 0.96 -15.07
N GLU A 99 -30.14 1.48 -15.39
CA GLU A 99 -28.94 1.42 -14.53
C GLU A 99 -28.84 2.58 -13.51
N THR A 100 -29.75 3.56 -13.57
CA THR A 100 -29.68 4.77 -12.73
C THR A 100 -30.52 4.62 -11.47
N ARG A 101 -29.96 4.98 -10.29
CA ARG A 101 -30.66 5.00 -9.00
C ARG A 101 -30.89 6.44 -8.52
N ASP A 102 -32.14 6.75 -8.16
CA ASP A 102 -32.57 7.98 -7.50
C ASP A 102 -33.07 7.68 -6.08
N PHE A 103 -32.95 8.65 -5.17
CA PHE A 103 -33.28 8.50 -3.75
C PHE A 103 -34.03 9.73 -3.22
N VAL A 104 -35.24 9.52 -2.68
CA VAL A 104 -36.09 10.60 -2.17
C VAL A 104 -36.73 10.22 -0.84
N TYR A 105 -36.67 11.11 0.15
CA TYR A 105 -37.44 10.94 1.39
C TYR A 105 -38.93 11.19 1.15
N LEU A 106 -39.77 10.27 1.59
CA LEU A 106 -41.24 10.34 1.46
C LEU A 106 -41.92 10.95 2.68
N THR A 107 -41.23 10.99 3.83
CA THR A 107 -41.74 11.56 5.08
C THR A 107 -40.72 12.50 5.71
N PRO A 108 -41.15 13.41 6.61
CA PRO A 108 -40.24 14.31 7.32
C PRO A 108 -39.16 13.56 8.11
N ARG A 109 -37.96 14.13 8.16
CA ARG A 109 -36.81 13.54 8.86
C ARG A 109 -36.75 14.04 10.29
N ILE A 110 -36.79 13.13 11.26
CA ILE A 110 -36.53 13.45 12.67
C ILE A 110 -35.03 13.26 12.91
N ARG A 111 -34.28 14.36 12.92
CA ARG A 111 -32.81 14.31 13.02
C ARG A 111 -32.37 14.03 14.45
N LEU A 112 -31.67 12.92 14.64
CA LEU A 112 -31.06 12.56 15.92
C LEU A 112 -29.83 13.43 16.22
N THR A 113 -29.62 13.74 17.50
CA THR A 113 -28.48 14.44 18.08
C THR A 113 -28.10 13.80 19.42
N PRO A 114 -26.86 13.98 19.92
CA PRO A 114 -26.50 13.60 21.29
C PRO A 114 -27.50 14.05 22.38
N LYS A 115 -28.22 15.17 22.18
CA LYS A 115 -29.29 15.60 23.10
C LYS A 115 -30.42 14.57 23.25
N ASP A 116 -30.73 13.82 22.20
CA ASP A 116 -31.76 12.77 22.24
C ASP A 116 -31.35 11.57 23.08
N LEU A 117 -30.05 11.42 23.40
CA LEU A 117 -29.54 10.32 24.22
C LEU A 117 -29.70 10.59 25.72
N THR A 118 -29.71 11.87 26.14
CA THR A 118 -29.76 12.28 27.54
C THR A 118 -30.98 11.71 28.25
N GLY A 119 -30.77 11.08 29.41
CA GLY A 119 -31.85 10.48 30.20
C GLY A 119 -32.44 9.19 29.61
N THR A 120 -31.83 8.63 28.56
CA THR A 120 -32.20 7.32 28.01
C THR A 120 -31.16 6.26 28.38
N PRO A 121 -31.45 4.95 28.21
CA PRO A 121 -30.45 3.90 28.35
C PRO A 121 -29.28 3.99 27.35
N LEU A 122 -29.36 4.88 26.36
CA LEU A 122 -28.33 5.12 25.34
C LEU A 122 -27.42 6.31 25.68
N GLU A 123 -27.54 6.88 26.88
CA GLU A 123 -26.73 8.01 27.32
C GLU A 123 -25.23 7.64 27.41
N SER A 124 -24.38 8.56 26.97
CA SER A 124 -22.91 8.51 27.13
C SER A 124 -22.21 7.24 26.60
N PRO A 125 -22.47 6.81 25.37
CA PRO A 125 -21.79 5.65 24.78
C PRO A 125 -20.29 5.90 24.60
N SER A 126 -19.49 4.84 24.57
CA SER A 126 -18.05 4.98 24.33
C SER A 126 -17.71 5.43 22.91
N GLN A 127 -18.56 5.10 21.94
CA GLN A 127 -18.40 5.46 20.53
C GLN A 127 -19.72 5.96 19.95
N ILE A 128 -19.65 6.97 19.08
CA ILE A 128 -20.81 7.46 18.32
C ILE A 128 -20.53 7.37 16.82
N HIS A 129 -21.52 6.88 16.09
CA HIS A 129 -21.54 6.91 14.64
C HIS A 129 -22.56 7.93 14.14
N PHE A 130 -22.21 8.71 13.12
CA PHE A 130 -23.16 9.59 12.45
C PHE A 130 -22.84 9.78 10.97
N VAL A 131 -23.91 9.85 10.17
CA VAL A 131 -23.87 10.10 8.72
C VAL A 131 -24.59 11.41 8.39
N CYS A 132 -23.85 12.42 7.93
CA CYS A 132 -24.41 13.75 7.66
C CYS A 132 -23.45 14.68 6.91
N SER A 133 -23.90 15.91 6.63
CA SER A 133 -23.03 16.97 6.09
C SER A 133 -22.03 17.46 7.14
N PRO A 134 -20.89 18.05 6.75
CA PRO A 134 -19.90 18.58 7.69
C PRO A 134 -20.47 19.64 8.66
N ALA A 135 -21.37 20.50 8.18
CA ALA A 135 -22.05 21.47 9.03
C ALA A 135 -22.89 20.80 10.13
N ARG A 136 -23.53 19.66 9.81
CA ARG A 136 -24.30 18.88 10.80
C ARG A 136 -23.38 18.11 11.74
N ALA A 137 -22.26 17.56 11.25
CA ALA A 137 -21.24 16.95 12.10
C ALA A 137 -20.77 17.94 13.17
N SER A 138 -20.53 19.20 12.79
CA SER A 138 -20.18 20.27 13.73
C SER A 138 -21.25 20.53 14.78
N GLN A 139 -22.54 20.44 14.42
CA GLN A 139 -23.63 20.56 15.39
C GLN A 139 -23.70 19.36 16.33
N ILE A 140 -23.48 18.15 15.83
CA ILE A 140 -23.44 16.93 16.65
C ILE A 140 -22.35 17.04 17.72
N MET A 141 -21.14 17.50 17.34
CA MET A 141 -20.05 17.67 18.31
C MET A 141 -20.39 18.72 19.37
N ARG A 142 -21.00 19.85 18.98
CA ARG A 142 -21.49 20.85 19.95
C ARG A 142 -22.55 20.30 20.89
N ASP A 143 -23.49 19.51 20.37
CA ASP A 143 -24.54 18.91 21.18
C ASP A 143 -23.96 17.87 22.15
N ALA A 144 -22.91 17.14 21.76
CA ALA A 144 -22.19 16.24 22.66
C ALA A 144 -21.51 17.01 23.81
N ASP A 145 -20.85 18.13 23.51
CA ASP A 145 -20.22 19.00 24.52
C ASP A 145 -21.24 19.65 25.47
N GLN A 146 -22.41 20.06 24.95
CA GLN A 146 -23.41 20.82 25.70
C GLN A 146 -24.38 19.94 26.51
N HIS A 147 -24.79 18.81 25.95
CA HIS A 147 -25.84 17.95 26.52
C HIS A 147 -25.33 16.61 27.04
N GLY A 148 -24.07 16.28 26.76
CA GLY A 148 -23.38 15.14 27.32
C GLY A 148 -23.26 15.20 28.84
N VAL A 149 -23.10 14.03 29.47
CA VAL A 149 -22.64 14.00 30.86
C VAL A 149 -21.26 14.64 30.96
N LYS A 150 -20.94 15.19 32.13
CA LYS A 150 -19.67 15.87 32.37
C LYS A 150 -18.48 14.99 31.94
N ASP A 151 -17.57 15.57 31.17
CA ASP A 151 -16.34 14.94 30.66
C ASP A 151 -16.57 13.80 29.63
N TRP A 152 -17.78 13.62 29.10
CA TRP A 152 -18.04 12.65 28.04
C TRP A 152 -17.36 13.05 26.73
N LYS A 153 -16.51 12.17 26.23
CA LYS A 153 -15.78 12.31 24.96
C LYS A 153 -15.85 10.98 24.21
N PRO A 154 -16.91 10.76 23.42
CA PRO A 154 -17.05 9.53 22.67
C PRO A 154 -16.03 9.48 21.54
N PHE A 155 -15.56 8.28 21.19
CA PHE A 155 -14.82 8.07 19.97
C PHE A 155 -15.77 8.22 18.77
N THR A 156 -15.44 9.06 17.79
CA THR A 156 -16.36 9.41 16.71
C THR A 156 -16.04 8.69 15.40
N ILE A 157 -17.06 8.09 14.79
CA ILE A 157 -17.00 7.51 13.44
C ILE A 157 -17.93 8.33 12.54
N TYR A 158 -17.34 9.11 11.65
CA TYR A 158 -18.05 10.04 10.78
C TYR A 158 -18.02 9.60 9.32
N GLU A 159 -19.20 9.44 8.74
CA GLU A 159 -19.40 9.26 7.30
C GLU A 159 -20.07 10.51 6.68
N PRO A 160 -19.46 11.15 5.67
CA PRO A 160 -20.13 12.18 4.89
C PRO A 160 -21.35 11.61 4.14
N ILE A 161 -22.48 12.30 4.19
CA ILE A 161 -23.66 11.89 3.41
C ILE A 161 -23.41 12.13 1.91
N PRO A 162 -23.81 11.22 0.98
CA PRO A 162 -23.44 11.31 -0.43
C PRO A 162 -23.68 12.67 -1.11
N ILE A 163 -24.81 13.33 -0.81
CA ILE A 163 -25.16 14.63 -1.40
C ILE A 163 -24.23 15.77 -0.95
N SER A 164 -23.54 15.61 0.17
CA SER A 164 -22.53 16.56 0.67
C SER A 164 -21.11 16.22 0.20
N CYS A 165 -20.94 15.17 -0.61
CA CYS A 165 -19.62 14.76 -1.10
C CYS A 165 -19.23 15.54 -2.35
N VAL A 166 -19.23 16.86 -2.22
CA VAL A 166 -18.95 17.85 -3.27
C VAL A 166 -17.86 18.81 -2.81
N PRO A 167 -17.12 19.44 -3.74
CA PRO A 167 -15.99 20.33 -3.40
C PRO A 167 -16.36 21.50 -2.48
N GLU A 168 -17.59 22.01 -2.61
CA GLU A 168 -18.10 23.16 -1.85
C GLU A 168 -18.19 22.89 -0.35
N GLU A 169 -18.28 21.61 0.07
CA GLU A 169 -18.35 21.20 1.47
C GLU A 169 -16.96 21.03 2.10
N LEU A 170 -15.88 21.02 1.30
CA LEU A 170 -14.51 20.81 1.78
C LEU A 170 -14.07 21.84 2.85
N PRO A 171 -14.37 23.15 2.75
CA PRO A 171 -14.05 24.12 3.80
C PRO A 171 -14.72 23.79 5.13
N SER A 172 -16.01 23.43 5.10
CA SER A 172 -16.77 23.02 6.29
C SER A 172 -16.24 21.72 6.89
N LEU A 173 -15.83 20.77 6.03
CA LEU A 173 -15.18 19.53 6.47
C LEU A 173 -13.88 19.82 7.21
N LYS A 174 -12.98 20.63 6.65
CA LYS A 174 -11.70 20.99 7.29
C LYS A 174 -11.88 21.58 8.69
N GLN A 175 -12.95 22.33 8.93
CA GLN A 175 -13.23 22.93 10.22
C GLN A 175 -13.55 21.90 11.31
N ILE A 176 -14.07 20.72 10.97
CA ILE A 176 -14.50 19.73 11.97
C ILE A 176 -13.55 18.53 12.11
N LEU A 177 -12.68 18.25 11.13
CA LEU A 177 -11.82 17.06 11.11
C LEU A 177 -10.99 16.84 12.39
N HIS A 178 -10.51 17.91 13.04
CA HIS A 178 -9.74 17.82 14.27
C HIS A 178 -10.52 17.28 15.49
N GLN A 179 -11.85 17.20 15.39
CA GLN A 179 -12.75 16.62 16.39
C GLN A 179 -13.25 15.23 15.99
N ILE A 180 -12.81 14.72 14.84
CA ILE A 180 -13.26 13.44 14.29
C ILE A 180 -12.13 12.41 14.39
N ASP A 181 -12.36 11.31 15.13
CA ASP A 181 -11.38 10.23 15.25
C ASP A 181 -11.26 9.37 13.98
N ILE A 182 -12.38 9.04 13.33
CA ILE A 182 -12.42 8.32 12.04
C ILE A 182 -13.30 9.05 11.04
N LEU A 183 -12.71 9.47 9.93
CA LEU A 183 -13.41 9.91 8.72
C LEU A 183 -13.53 8.73 7.75
N SER A 184 -14.74 8.37 7.31
CA SER A 184 -14.93 7.19 6.46
C SER A 184 -15.86 7.36 5.25
N PRO A 185 -15.49 8.14 4.22
CA PRO A 185 -16.20 8.16 2.94
C PRO A 185 -16.01 6.84 2.17
N ASN A 186 -16.85 6.58 1.17
CA ASN A 186 -16.50 5.67 0.09
C ASN A 186 -15.57 6.36 -0.93
N ALA A 187 -15.00 5.59 -1.86
CA ALA A 187 -14.03 6.12 -2.83
C ALA A 187 -14.62 7.22 -3.72
N GLU A 188 -15.84 7.07 -4.26
CA GLU A 188 -16.46 8.12 -5.09
C GLU A 188 -16.73 9.41 -4.30
N GLU A 189 -17.15 9.28 -3.05
CA GLU A 189 -17.40 10.38 -2.12
C GLU A 189 -16.10 11.11 -1.79
N ALA A 190 -15.03 10.36 -1.49
CA ALA A 190 -13.70 10.88 -1.22
C ALA A 190 -13.19 11.72 -2.40
N LEU A 191 -13.26 11.18 -3.62
CA LEU A 191 -12.81 11.87 -4.82
C LEU A 191 -13.71 13.08 -5.13
N GLY A 192 -15.02 12.96 -4.91
CA GLY A 192 -15.98 14.05 -5.08
C GLY A 192 -15.66 15.27 -4.19
N VAL A 193 -15.44 15.06 -2.90
CA VAL A 193 -15.09 16.14 -1.95
C VAL A 193 -13.76 16.81 -2.32
N LEU A 194 -12.79 16.04 -2.84
CA LEU A 194 -11.47 16.54 -3.17
C LEU A 194 -11.33 17.10 -4.59
N SER A 195 -12.41 17.12 -5.39
CA SER A 195 -12.36 17.45 -6.82
C SER A 195 -11.38 16.59 -7.62
N ILE A 196 -11.19 15.33 -7.22
CA ILE A 196 -10.36 14.38 -7.96
C ILE A 196 -11.25 13.65 -8.98
N ASN A 197 -10.69 13.31 -10.15
CA ASN A 197 -11.42 12.60 -11.20
C ASN A 197 -11.95 11.25 -10.69
N LYS A 198 -13.28 11.08 -10.69
CA LYS A 198 -13.97 9.86 -10.24
C LYS A 198 -13.65 8.62 -11.07
N SER A 199 -13.12 8.76 -12.29
CA SER A 199 -12.64 7.61 -13.06
C SER A 199 -11.47 6.87 -12.38
N GLY A 200 -10.81 7.51 -11.41
CA GLY A 200 -9.77 6.90 -10.58
C GLY A 200 -10.28 6.14 -9.36
N VAL A 201 -11.60 5.91 -9.22
CA VAL A 201 -12.18 5.24 -8.04
C VAL A 201 -11.61 3.82 -7.82
N ASP A 202 -11.26 3.15 -8.92
CA ASP A 202 -10.69 1.80 -8.92
C ASP A 202 -9.15 1.78 -8.97
N ASP A 203 -8.49 2.94 -8.92
CA ASP A 203 -7.03 3.04 -8.87
C ASP A 203 -6.57 3.19 -7.40
N PRO A 204 -5.85 2.19 -6.83
CA PRO A 204 -5.36 2.26 -5.47
C PRO A 204 -4.57 3.54 -5.17
N ARG A 205 -3.77 4.02 -6.14
CA ARG A 205 -2.90 5.19 -5.95
C ARG A 205 -3.71 6.47 -5.80
N VAL A 206 -4.84 6.56 -6.51
CA VAL A 206 -5.74 7.71 -6.44
C VAL A 206 -6.47 7.73 -5.09
N VAL A 207 -6.91 6.56 -4.60
CA VAL A 207 -7.49 6.41 -3.27
C VAL A 207 -6.48 6.73 -2.17
N GLU A 208 -5.25 6.23 -2.28
CA GLU A 208 -4.15 6.50 -1.35
C GLU A 208 -3.81 7.98 -1.29
N PHE A 209 -3.75 8.64 -2.45
CA PHE A 209 -3.58 10.08 -2.56
C PHE A 209 -4.73 10.84 -1.89
N ALA A 210 -5.98 10.46 -2.15
CA ALA A 210 -7.15 11.07 -1.52
C ALA A 210 -7.11 10.96 0.01
N ALA A 211 -6.74 9.78 0.54
CA ALA A 211 -6.54 9.58 1.97
C ALA A 211 -5.41 10.47 2.53
N ALA A 212 -4.28 10.57 1.84
CA ALA A 212 -3.19 11.45 2.25
C ALA A 212 -3.61 12.93 2.28
N GLN A 213 -4.43 13.37 1.31
CA GLN A 213 -5.01 14.72 1.29
C GLN A 213 -5.90 14.96 2.52
N PHE A 214 -6.82 14.05 2.84
CA PHE A 214 -7.66 14.20 4.03
C PHE A 214 -6.83 14.25 5.32
N LEU A 215 -5.81 13.40 5.45
CA LEU A 215 -4.90 13.41 6.59
C LEU A 215 -4.15 14.74 6.73
N SER A 216 -3.75 15.35 5.61
CA SER A 216 -3.07 16.66 5.61
C SER A 216 -3.92 17.79 6.20
N PHE A 217 -5.24 17.60 6.29
CA PHE A 217 -6.16 18.56 6.92
C PHE A 217 -6.29 18.40 8.44
N GLY A 218 -5.63 17.39 9.03
CA GLY A 218 -5.57 17.19 10.49
C GLY A 218 -6.79 16.47 11.05
N ILE A 219 -6.94 15.19 10.71
CA ILE A 219 -7.99 14.33 11.28
C ILE A 219 -7.63 13.96 12.72
N GLY A 220 -8.60 14.09 13.62
CA GLY A 220 -8.47 13.78 15.03
C GLY A 220 -7.67 14.82 15.80
N LYS A 221 -7.71 14.70 17.13
CA LYS A 221 -7.00 15.60 18.02
C LYS A 221 -5.50 15.50 17.76
N ASN A 222 -4.82 16.62 17.54
CA ASN A 222 -3.40 16.66 17.20
C ASN A 222 -3.02 15.81 15.96
N ALA A 223 -3.94 15.67 14.99
CA ALA A 223 -3.73 14.90 13.77
C ALA A 223 -3.48 13.39 14.00
N SER A 224 -3.98 12.82 15.11
CA SER A 224 -3.82 11.39 15.44
C SER A 224 -4.96 10.48 14.96
N GLY A 225 -5.91 11.03 14.20
CA GLY A 225 -7.07 10.29 13.71
C GLY A 225 -6.76 9.44 12.47
N TYR A 226 -7.80 8.82 11.93
CA TYR A 226 -7.72 7.92 10.80
C TYR A 226 -8.68 8.34 9.69
N VAL A 227 -8.27 8.10 8.46
CA VAL A 227 -9.18 8.06 7.30
C VAL A 227 -9.33 6.62 6.85
N ILE A 228 -10.55 6.19 6.57
CA ILE A 228 -10.85 4.87 6.01
C ILE A 228 -11.70 5.06 4.77
N ILE A 229 -11.13 4.86 3.59
CA ILE A 229 -11.86 4.96 2.33
C ILE A 229 -12.38 3.57 1.96
N ARG A 230 -13.70 3.43 1.86
CA ARG A 230 -14.37 2.18 1.46
C ARG A 230 -14.38 2.09 -0.08
N CYS A 231 -13.85 1.00 -0.63
CA CYS A 231 -13.51 0.87 -2.06
C CYS A 231 -14.18 -0.35 -2.70
N GLY A 232 -15.39 -0.72 -2.27
CA GLY A 232 -16.16 -1.81 -2.88
C GLY A 232 -15.38 -3.12 -2.98
N THR A 233 -15.18 -3.61 -4.20
CA THR A 233 -14.48 -4.87 -4.50
C THR A 233 -12.99 -4.84 -4.12
N MET A 234 -12.37 -3.66 -4.06
CA MET A 234 -10.99 -3.51 -3.59
C MET A 234 -10.87 -3.65 -2.06
N GLY A 235 -12.00 -3.63 -1.35
CA GLY A 235 -12.05 -3.63 0.11
C GLY A 235 -12.05 -2.22 0.68
N ALA A 236 -11.10 -1.90 1.56
CA ALA A 236 -10.96 -0.58 2.16
C ALA A 236 -9.50 -0.19 2.35
N TYR A 237 -9.19 1.08 2.11
CA TYR A 237 -7.88 1.67 2.42
C TYR A 237 -7.98 2.48 3.71
N SER A 238 -7.14 2.14 4.69
CA SER A 238 -7.06 2.86 5.96
C SER A 238 -5.72 3.56 6.08
N ALA A 239 -5.70 4.78 6.61
CA ALA A 239 -4.46 5.52 6.83
C ALA A 239 -4.51 6.45 8.04
N THR A 240 -3.34 6.74 8.61
CA THR A 240 -3.13 7.71 9.69
C THR A 240 -1.80 8.46 9.51
N LEU A 241 -1.60 9.54 10.27
CA LEU A 241 -0.33 10.23 10.36
C LEU A 241 0.45 9.75 11.60
N GLN A 242 1.64 9.19 11.37
CA GLN A 242 2.56 8.80 12.45
C GLN A 242 3.90 9.49 12.25
N GLY A 243 4.25 10.40 13.16
CA GLY A 243 5.48 11.20 13.06
C GLY A 243 5.53 12.09 11.80
N GLY A 244 4.38 12.57 11.33
CA GLY A 244 4.25 13.36 10.10
C GLY A 244 4.27 12.55 8.81
N ILE A 245 4.38 11.22 8.89
CA ILE A 245 4.40 10.31 7.74
C ILE A 245 3.05 9.60 7.63
N VAL A 246 2.49 9.55 6.42
CA VAL A 246 1.29 8.74 6.15
C VAL A 246 1.63 7.26 6.30
N LYS A 247 0.89 6.58 7.18
CA LYS A 247 0.93 5.14 7.37
C LYS A 247 -0.40 4.58 6.91
N GLY A 248 -0.39 3.94 5.74
CA GLY A 248 -1.57 3.34 5.13
C GLY A 248 -1.51 1.83 5.02
N TRP A 249 -2.66 1.20 4.88
CA TRP A 249 -2.80 -0.22 4.56
C TRP A 249 -4.14 -0.50 3.88
N TRP A 250 -4.12 -1.49 2.99
CA TRP A 250 -5.33 -2.05 2.40
C TRP A 250 -5.83 -3.23 3.23
N THR A 251 -7.15 -3.32 3.35
CA THR A 251 -7.88 -4.45 3.91
C THR A 251 -8.76 -4.99 2.79
N PRO A 252 -8.57 -6.23 2.32
CA PRO A 252 -9.29 -6.75 1.16
C PRO A 252 -10.79 -6.90 1.45
N ALA A 253 -11.60 -6.92 0.40
CA ALA A 253 -13.01 -7.30 0.51
C ALA A 253 -13.15 -8.76 1.00
N TYR A 254 -14.24 -9.06 1.71
CA TYR A 254 -14.47 -10.42 2.18
C TYR A 254 -14.76 -11.38 1.02
N TRP A 255 -15.68 -11.00 0.14
CA TRP A 255 -15.99 -11.73 -1.08
C TRP A 255 -15.06 -11.29 -2.21
N THR A 256 -14.62 -12.24 -3.02
CA THR A 256 -13.73 -12.00 -4.14
C THR A 256 -14.48 -12.12 -5.47
N SER A 257 -13.83 -11.80 -6.59
CA SER A 257 -14.38 -12.07 -7.93
C SER A 257 -14.65 -13.56 -8.18
N GLY A 258 -14.01 -14.47 -7.43
CA GLY A 258 -14.36 -15.90 -7.47
C GLY A 258 -15.68 -16.24 -6.78
N ASP A 259 -16.25 -15.30 -6.01
CA ASP A 259 -17.43 -15.47 -5.18
C ASP A 259 -18.61 -14.61 -5.66
N GLU A 260 -18.66 -14.21 -6.94
CA GLU A 260 -19.70 -13.30 -7.48
C GLU A 260 -21.13 -13.75 -7.12
N GLY A 261 -21.39 -15.07 -7.08
CA GLY A 261 -22.69 -15.63 -6.69
C GLY A 261 -23.07 -15.41 -5.21
N ALA A 262 -22.14 -14.96 -4.37
CA ALA A 262 -22.39 -14.64 -2.96
C ALA A 262 -22.84 -13.19 -2.75
N VAL A 263 -22.69 -12.30 -3.74
CA VAL A 263 -23.08 -10.88 -3.64
C VAL A 263 -24.44 -10.67 -4.32
N VAL A 264 -25.44 -10.24 -3.55
CA VAL A 264 -26.83 -10.09 -3.99
C VAL A 264 -27.29 -8.63 -3.99
N ASP A 265 -26.98 -7.87 -2.94
CA ASP A 265 -27.36 -6.45 -2.81
C ASP A 265 -26.29 -5.69 -2.02
N VAL A 266 -25.75 -4.61 -2.59
CA VAL A 266 -24.69 -3.82 -1.93
C VAL A 266 -25.24 -2.78 -0.95
N THR A 267 -26.56 -2.66 -0.85
CA THR A 267 -27.22 -1.67 0.01
C THR A 267 -26.86 -1.87 1.47
N GLY A 268 -26.48 -0.78 2.16
CA GLY A 268 -26.16 -0.82 3.58
C GLY A 268 -24.79 -1.43 3.93
N ALA A 269 -24.05 -1.99 2.96
CA ALA A 269 -22.73 -2.60 3.19
C ALA A 269 -21.75 -1.62 3.85
N GLY A 270 -21.71 -0.38 3.36
CA GLY A 270 -20.87 0.67 3.92
C GLY A 270 -21.25 1.04 5.36
N ASN A 271 -22.54 1.08 5.70
CA ASN A 271 -23.00 1.36 7.06
C ASN A 271 -22.68 0.20 8.01
N ALA A 272 -22.91 -1.04 7.56
CA ALA A 272 -22.57 -2.25 8.31
C ALA A 272 -21.06 -2.40 8.53
N PHE A 273 -20.24 -1.98 7.56
CA PHE A 273 -18.79 -1.87 7.71
C PHE A 273 -18.45 -0.99 8.92
N LEU A 274 -19.05 0.20 9.06
CA LEU A 274 -18.77 1.10 10.19
C LEU A 274 -19.24 0.54 11.54
N GLY A 275 -20.31 -0.25 11.55
CA GLY A 275 -20.74 -0.99 12.72
C GLY A 275 -19.72 -2.04 13.15
N GLY A 276 -19.27 -2.85 12.19
CA GLY A 276 -18.22 -3.85 12.41
C GLY A 276 -16.89 -3.22 12.81
N LEU A 277 -16.55 -2.05 12.25
CA LEU A 277 -15.38 -1.26 12.65
C LEU A 277 -15.46 -0.86 14.12
N SER A 278 -16.60 -0.30 14.55
CA SER A 278 -16.79 0.10 15.94
C SER A 278 -16.65 -1.07 16.92
N ALA A 279 -17.27 -2.21 16.61
CA ALA A 279 -17.13 -3.42 17.39
C ALA A 279 -15.70 -3.95 17.39
N GLY A 280 -15.03 -3.93 16.23
CA GLY A 280 -13.63 -4.31 16.08
C GLY A 280 -12.71 -3.43 16.93
N LEU A 281 -12.92 -2.12 16.97
CA LEU A 281 -12.13 -1.21 17.81
C LEU A 281 -12.26 -1.56 19.29
N TYR A 282 -13.45 -1.95 19.74
CA TYR A 282 -13.64 -2.41 21.11
C TYR A 282 -12.95 -3.75 21.37
N LEU A 283 -13.18 -4.75 20.51
CA LEU A 283 -12.64 -6.10 20.68
C LEU A 283 -11.12 -6.21 20.45
N ALA A 284 -10.54 -5.29 19.69
CA ALA A 284 -9.12 -5.23 19.36
C ALA A 284 -8.36 -4.15 20.14
N ASN A 285 -8.91 -3.64 21.25
CA ASN A 285 -8.28 -2.64 22.10
C ASN A 285 -7.78 -1.39 21.35
N GLY A 286 -8.58 -0.90 20.40
CA GLY A 286 -8.30 0.30 19.61
C GLY A 286 -7.39 0.08 18.40
N ASP A 287 -6.96 -1.15 18.10
CA ASP A 287 -6.21 -1.44 16.87
C ASP A 287 -7.12 -1.28 15.64
N VAL A 288 -6.98 -0.15 14.94
CA VAL A 288 -7.75 0.18 13.74
C VAL A 288 -7.53 -0.84 12.62
N ARG A 289 -6.31 -1.35 12.47
CA ARG A 289 -5.98 -2.32 11.40
C ARG A 289 -6.72 -3.62 11.62
N GLU A 290 -6.68 -4.13 12.85
CA GLU A 290 -7.42 -5.32 13.24
C GLU A 290 -8.93 -5.08 13.15
N ALA A 291 -9.42 -3.92 13.63
CA ALA A 291 -10.83 -3.55 13.57
C ALA A 291 -11.38 -3.48 12.14
N THR A 292 -10.55 -3.13 11.15
CA THR A 292 -10.96 -3.10 9.75
C THR A 292 -11.35 -4.49 9.24
N LEU A 293 -10.81 -5.58 9.81
CA LEU A 293 -11.17 -6.95 9.43
C LEU A 293 -12.57 -7.33 9.92
N TYR A 294 -12.95 -6.86 11.12
CA TYR A 294 -14.32 -7.01 11.64
C TYR A 294 -15.32 -6.25 10.76
N ALA A 295 -14.95 -5.02 10.38
CA ALA A 295 -15.70 -4.16 9.46
C ALA A 295 -15.96 -4.87 8.12
N THR A 296 -14.91 -5.42 7.51
CA THR A 296 -14.99 -6.15 6.24
C THR A 296 -15.93 -7.37 6.33
N VAL A 297 -15.88 -8.14 7.42
CA VAL A 297 -16.78 -9.30 7.58
C VAL A 297 -18.23 -8.85 7.78
N SER A 298 -18.50 -7.78 8.54
CA SER A 298 -19.86 -7.23 8.71
C SER A 298 -20.47 -6.76 7.38
N ALA A 299 -19.67 -6.07 6.55
CA ALA A 299 -20.08 -5.71 5.19
C ALA A 299 -20.33 -6.97 4.35
N GLY A 300 -19.45 -7.97 4.46
CA GLY A 300 -19.56 -9.25 3.76
C GLY A 300 -20.86 -10.01 4.07
N TYR A 301 -21.38 -9.95 5.30
CA TYR A 301 -22.70 -10.52 5.63
C TYR A 301 -23.85 -9.73 4.99
N THR A 302 -23.76 -8.41 5.04
CA THR A 302 -24.81 -7.51 4.55
C THR A 302 -25.07 -7.68 3.08
N ILE A 303 -24.03 -7.94 2.28
CA ILE A 303 -24.19 -8.00 0.83
C ILE A 303 -24.73 -9.30 0.25
N GLN A 304 -24.99 -10.32 1.08
CA GLN A 304 -25.40 -11.65 0.59
C GLN A 304 -26.89 -11.81 0.36
N GLN A 305 -27.69 -10.81 0.70
CA GLN A 305 -29.13 -10.85 0.58
C GLN A 305 -29.69 -9.45 0.50
N ILE A 306 -30.95 -9.35 0.09
CA ILE A 306 -31.72 -8.10 0.18
C ILE A 306 -32.13 -7.89 1.64
N GLY A 307 -31.88 -6.69 2.17
CA GLY A 307 -32.22 -6.32 3.55
C GLY A 307 -31.14 -6.67 4.58
N LEU A 308 -31.51 -6.65 5.87
CA LEU A 308 -30.60 -6.91 6.98
C LEU A 308 -30.15 -8.39 7.02
N PRO A 309 -28.89 -8.70 7.39
CA PRO A 309 -28.40 -10.08 7.62
C PRO A 309 -29.27 -10.91 8.57
N ARG A 310 -29.59 -12.16 8.24
CA ARG A 310 -30.39 -13.04 9.11
C ARG A 310 -29.56 -13.57 10.26
N VAL A 311 -30.09 -13.47 11.48
CA VAL A 311 -29.56 -14.16 12.66
C VAL A 311 -30.43 -15.37 13.03
N GLU A 312 -29.80 -16.52 13.28
CA GLU A 312 -30.43 -17.74 13.75
C GLU A 312 -29.83 -18.14 15.11
N TYR A 313 -30.67 -18.45 16.09
CA TYR A 313 -30.25 -18.90 17.42
C TYR A 313 -30.38 -20.42 17.51
N ARG A 314 -29.25 -21.14 17.59
CA ARG A 314 -29.25 -22.61 17.70
C ARG A 314 -29.13 -23.07 19.15
N VAL A 315 -30.00 -24.00 19.52
CA VAL A 315 -30.04 -24.67 20.83
C VAL A 315 -29.13 -25.91 20.85
N PRO A 316 -28.58 -26.33 22.01
CA PRO A 316 -28.84 -25.80 23.36
C PRO A 316 -27.96 -24.62 23.79
N ASP A 317 -26.89 -24.31 23.06
CA ASP A 317 -25.84 -23.39 23.55
C ASP A 317 -26.11 -21.89 23.26
N GLY A 318 -27.23 -21.57 22.60
CA GLY A 318 -27.60 -20.20 22.27
C GLY A 318 -26.69 -19.55 21.23
N GLU A 319 -26.05 -20.37 20.39
CA GLU A 319 -25.06 -19.89 19.43
C GLU A 319 -25.74 -19.20 18.24
N GLU A 320 -25.19 -18.05 17.86
CA GLU A 320 -25.70 -17.21 16.78
C GLU A 320 -25.03 -17.54 15.44
N PHE A 321 -25.85 -17.86 14.45
CA PHE A 321 -25.44 -17.99 13.06
C PHE A 321 -25.97 -16.81 12.26
N TRP A 322 -25.08 -16.16 11.52
CA TRP A 322 -25.40 -15.03 10.67
C TRP A 322 -25.36 -15.49 9.22
N ASN A 323 -26.46 -15.38 8.48
CA ASN A 323 -26.62 -15.94 7.13
C ASN A 323 -26.08 -17.39 7.00
N GLY A 324 -26.28 -18.21 8.04
CA GLY A 324 -25.84 -19.61 8.08
C GLY A 324 -24.38 -19.85 8.52
N ASP A 325 -23.57 -18.81 8.71
CA ASP A 325 -22.15 -18.91 9.09
C ASP A 325 -21.87 -18.28 10.46
N ARG A 326 -20.74 -18.63 11.07
CA ARG A 326 -20.26 -17.99 12.30
C ARG A 326 -19.33 -16.82 12.00
N PRO A 327 -19.57 -15.62 12.58
CA PRO A 327 -18.71 -14.45 12.34
C PRO A 327 -17.23 -14.69 12.68
N LYS A 328 -16.96 -15.41 13.78
CA LYS A 328 -15.59 -15.75 14.20
C LYS A 328 -14.85 -16.62 13.18
N GLU A 329 -15.54 -17.54 12.52
CA GLU A 329 -14.95 -18.39 11.49
C GLU A 329 -14.63 -17.58 10.22
N ARG A 330 -15.56 -16.71 9.79
CA ARG A 330 -15.31 -15.76 8.70
C ARG A 330 -14.13 -14.83 8.98
N LEU A 331 -14.03 -14.32 10.20
CA LEU A 331 -12.90 -13.49 10.61
C LEU A 331 -11.59 -14.27 10.60
N ALA A 332 -11.57 -15.51 11.10
CA ALA A 332 -10.39 -16.37 11.06
C ALA A 332 -9.94 -16.64 9.62
N LEU A 333 -10.89 -16.92 8.71
CA LEU A 333 -10.62 -17.09 7.28
C LEU A 333 -10.07 -15.81 6.65
N LEU A 334 -10.67 -14.65 6.95
CA LEU A 334 -10.19 -13.36 6.46
C LEU A 334 -8.79 -13.05 7.00
N LYS A 335 -8.54 -13.24 8.30
CA LYS A 335 -7.22 -13.09 8.93
C LYS A 335 -6.20 -14.02 8.31
N HIS A 336 -6.56 -15.27 8.05
CA HIS A 336 -5.67 -16.20 7.37
C HIS A 336 -5.36 -15.72 5.94
N ARG A 337 -6.35 -15.24 5.18
CA ARG A 337 -6.10 -14.64 3.84
C ARG A 337 -5.20 -13.41 3.93
N TYR A 338 -5.45 -12.54 4.90
CA TYR A 338 -4.71 -11.31 5.17
C TYR A 338 -3.26 -11.59 5.59
N ALA A 339 -3.04 -12.49 6.56
CA ALA A 339 -1.74 -12.85 7.12
C ALA A 339 -0.91 -13.77 6.21
N ALA A 340 -1.55 -14.70 5.48
CA ALA A 340 -0.87 -15.51 4.49
C ALA A 340 -0.39 -14.69 3.28
N GLY A 341 -0.70 -13.38 3.25
CA GLY A 341 -0.37 -12.49 2.15
C GLY A 341 -0.86 -13.06 0.83
N LYS A 342 -1.98 -13.81 0.82
CA LYS A 342 -2.57 -14.34 -0.41
C LYS A 342 -2.97 -13.11 -1.21
N PRO A 343 -2.18 -12.74 -2.23
CA PRO A 343 -2.42 -11.51 -2.95
C PRO A 343 -3.75 -11.66 -3.69
N THR A 344 -4.45 -10.56 -3.92
CA THR A 344 -5.55 -10.50 -4.89
C THR A 344 -5.05 -10.68 -6.34
N GLY A 345 -3.76 -10.99 -6.54
CA GLY A 345 -3.10 -11.31 -7.80
C GLY A 345 -2.14 -12.50 -7.71
N LYS A 346 -1.31 -12.70 -8.74
CA LYS A 346 -0.40 -13.85 -8.90
C LYS A 346 0.66 -13.89 -7.79
N ALA A 347 0.52 -14.81 -6.83
CA ALA A 347 1.61 -15.18 -5.95
C ALA A 347 2.66 -15.96 -6.76
N LEU A 348 3.90 -15.49 -6.73
CA LEU A 348 5.02 -16.19 -7.36
C LEU A 348 5.69 -17.12 -6.32
N PRO A 349 6.26 -18.25 -6.76
CA PRO A 349 7.09 -19.07 -5.87
C PRO A 349 8.25 -18.25 -5.30
N THR A 350 8.88 -18.74 -4.22
CA THR A 350 10.10 -18.12 -3.70
C THR A 350 11.13 -18.01 -4.82
N GLN A 351 11.69 -16.82 -5.00
CA GLN A 351 12.74 -16.54 -5.98
C GLN A 351 14.01 -16.10 -5.28
N ILE A 352 15.15 -16.36 -5.91
CA ILE A 352 16.41 -15.76 -5.50
C ILE A 352 16.33 -14.26 -5.78
N GLY A 353 16.68 -13.45 -4.78
CA GLY A 353 16.68 -11.99 -4.90
C GLY A 353 17.78 -11.35 -4.07
N GLY A 354 17.61 -10.05 -3.82
CA GLY A 354 18.57 -9.23 -3.08
C GLY A 354 19.50 -8.44 -4.00
N GLY A 355 19.70 -7.16 -3.70
CA GLY A 355 20.48 -6.25 -4.56
C GLY A 355 21.93 -6.69 -4.78
N GLY A 356 22.54 -7.32 -3.77
CA GLY A 356 23.86 -7.95 -3.91
C GLY A 356 23.87 -9.03 -4.99
N THR A 357 22.95 -9.99 -4.90
CA THR A 357 22.85 -11.11 -5.86
C THR A 357 22.61 -10.65 -7.29
N TYR A 358 21.70 -9.69 -7.49
CA TYR A 358 21.47 -9.12 -8.83
C TYR A 358 22.72 -8.41 -9.38
N ALA A 359 23.47 -7.67 -8.55
CA ALA A 359 24.72 -7.06 -8.98
C ALA A 359 25.79 -8.10 -9.33
N THR A 360 25.96 -9.12 -8.49
CA THR A 360 26.92 -10.20 -8.72
C THR A 360 26.61 -10.96 -10.02
N VAL A 361 25.35 -11.31 -10.27
CA VAL A 361 24.92 -11.95 -11.53
C VAL A 361 25.04 -11.00 -12.72
N GLY A 362 24.74 -9.70 -12.53
CA GLY A 362 24.93 -8.68 -13.55
C GLY A 362 26.38 -8.55 -14.04
N ALA A 363 27.36 -8.77 -13.15
CA ALA A 363 28.78 -8.87 -13.51
C ALA A 363 29.12 -10.21 -14.18
N ARG A 364 28.50 -11.31 -13.74
CA ARG A 364 28.71 -12.69 -14.25
C ARG A 364 28.34 -12.86 -15.72
N ILE A 365 27.45 -12.02 -16.24
CA ILE A 365 27.16 -11.94 -17.67
C ILE A 365 28.43 -11.70 -18.52
N TRP A 366 29.46 -11.07 -17.93
CA TRP A 366 30.65 -10.61 -18.63
C TRP A 366 31.96 -11.23 -18.17
N LEU A 367 32.06 -11.53 -16.87
CA LEU A 367 33.27 -12.05 -16.24
C LEU A 367 33.08 -13.52 -15.84
N PRO A 368 34.16 -14.32 -15.81
CA PRO A 368 34.10 -15.67 -15.27
C PRO A 368 33.80 -15.63 -13.76
N PRO A 369 33.24 -16.73 -13.19
CA PRO A 369 32.87 -16.76 -11.77
C PRO A 369 34.08 -16.59 -10.84
N SER A 370 35.28 -16.97 -11.27
CA SER A 370 36.53 -16.80 -10.52
C SER A 370 36.96 -15.33 -10.33
N GLU A 371 36.36 -14.39 -11.04
CA GLU A 371 36.66 -12.95 -10.94
C GLU A 371 35.57 -12.16 -10.18
N ILE A 372 34.57 -12.86 -9.64
CA ILE A 372 33.42 -12.26 -8.95
C ILE A 372 33.30 -12.89 -7.57
N GLY A 373 32.77 -12.15 -6.60
CA GLY A 373 32.63 -12.65 -5.24
C GLY A 373 31.43 -12.10 -4.50
N GLN A 374 30.68 -12.98 -3.83
CA GLN A 374 29.65 -12.60 -2.87
C GLN A 374 29.63 -13.56 -1.67
N ILE A 375 29.51 -13.01 -0.46
CA ILE A 375 29.20 -13.79 0.74
C ILE A 375 27.71 -14.11 0.77
N VAL A 376 27.37 -15.38 1.03
CA VAL A 376 25.99 -15.86 1.18
C VAL A 376 25.85 -16.54 2.54
N ASP A 377 25.09 -15.91 3.44
CA ASP A 377 24.76 -16.49 4.75
C ASP A 377 23.59 -17.48 4.61
N ARG A 378 23.88 -18.78 4.75
CA ARG A 378 22.91 -19.88 4.68
C ARG A 378 22.36 -20.19 6.06
N GLY A 379 21.07 -19.93 6.26
CA GLY A 379 20.39 -20.33 7.50
C GLY A 379 19.97 -21.80 7.50
N ILE A 380 19.40 -22.23 8.62
CA ILE A 380 18.89 -23.61 8.81
C ILE A 380 17.77 -24.01 7.82
N ASP A 381 17.19 -23.06 7.10
CA ASP A 381 16.11 -23.22 6.12
C ASP A 381 16.56 -22.96 4.66
N PHE A 382 17.87 -22.99 4.38
CA PHE A 382 18.40 -22.72 3.04
C PHE A 382 17.99 -23.82 2.04
N PRO A 383 17.24 -23.51 0.97
CA PRO A 383 16.73 -24.53 0.06
C PRO A 383 17.82 -25.13 -0.84
N ALA A 384 17.83 -26.45 -1.02
CA ALA A 384 18.75 -27.13 -1.95
C ALA A 384 18.60 -26.63 -3.39
N THR A 385 17.38 -26.35 -3.84
CA THR A 385 17.14 -25.79 -5.18
C THR A 385 17.79 -24.43 -5.39
N VAL A 386 17.90 -23.62 -4.33
CA VAL A 386 18.58 -22.32 -4.39
C VAL A 386 20.10 -22.53 -4.43
N GLN A 387 20.62 -23.53 -3.72
CA GLN A 387 22.04 -23.91 -3.81
C GLN A 387 22.40 -24.30 -5.24
N ASP A 388 21.63 -25.22 -5.84
CA ASP A 388 21.86 -25.71 -7.21
C ASP A 388 21.82 -24.57 -8.24
N GLU A 389 20.85 -23.65 -8.10
CA GLU A 389 20.71 -22.50 -9.00
C GLU A 389 21.87 -21.51 -8.86
N LEU A 390 22.36 -21.25 -7.64
CA LEU A 390 23.55 -20.40 -7.44
C LEU A 390 24.80 -21.08 -8.01
N ASP A 391 25.02 -22.37 -7.70
CA ASP A 391 26.18 -23.12 -8.18
C ASP A 391 26.21 -23.20 -9.71
N HIS A 392 25.05 -23.20 -10.37
CA HIS A 392 24.95 -23.15 -11.83
C HIS A 392 25.56 -21.90 -12.46
N TYR A 393 25.51 -20.74 -11.78
CA TYR A 393 26.23 -19.52 -12.21
C TYR A 393 27.76 -19.63 -12.08
N GLY A 394 28.23 -20.63 -11.32
CA GLY A 394 29.63 -20.94 -11.07
C GLY A 394 29.94 -20.89 -9.57
N SER A 395 30.31 -22.03 -8.99
CA SER A 395 30.55 -22.16 -7.54
C SER A 395 31.62 -21.23 -6.98
N ASP A 396 32.61 -20.84 -7.81
CA ASP A 396 33.77 -20.06 -7.37
C ASP A 396 33.42 -18.64 -6.92
N MET A 397 32.27 -18.10 -7.37
CA MET A 397 31.86 -16.73 -7.04
C MET A 397 31.14 -16.60 -5.70
N TRP A 398 30.81 -17.72 -5.05
CA TRP A 398 30.00 -17.76 -3.84
C TRP A 398 30.83 -18.19 -2.63
N HIS A 399 30.89 -17.33 -1.61
CA HIS A 399 31.44 -17.70 -0.31
C HIS A 399 30.30 -17.97 0.67
N PHE A 400 29.91 -19.24 0.79
CA PHE A 400 28.83 -19.66 1.69
C PHE A 400 29.28 -19.73 3.15
N ARG A 401 28.51 -19.12 4.06
CA ARG A 401 28.68 -19.23 5.51
C ARG A 401 27.44 -19.86 6.14
N ASP A 402 27.60 -20.99 6.83
CA ASP A 402 26.48 -21.66 7.50
C ASP A 402 26.16 -21.00 8.85
N GLN A 403 24.88 -20.72 9.07
CA GLN A 403 24.35 -20.06 10.25
C GLN A 403 23.51 -21.05 11.06
N SER A 404 24.09 -21.64 12.10
CA SER A 404 23.48 -22.73 12.88
C SER A 404 22.22 -22.33 13.66
N GLU A 405 22.06 -21.04 13.97
CA GLU A 405 20.97 -20.54 14.82
C GLU A 405 20.01 -19.58 14.09
N ASN A 406 20.36 -19.15 12.88
CA ASN A 406 19.58 -18.16 12.13
C ASN A 406 18.87 -18.79 10.93
N LYS A 407 17.73 -18.21 10.57
CA LYS A 407 17.09 -18.47 9.27
C LYS A 407 17.74 -17.62 8.18
N THR A 408 17.68 -18.11 6.96
CA THR A 408 18.11 -17.43 5.74
C THR A 408 17.36 -16.10 5.62
N THR A 409 18.05 -15.05 5.16
CA THR A 409 17.40 -13.75 4.97
C THR A 409 16.32 -13.88 3.91
N ARG A 410 15.06 -13.61 4.28
CA ARG A 410 13.89 -13.63 3.40
C ARG A 410 13.27 -12.24 3.38
N ALA A 411 12.74 -11.86 2.24
CA ALA A 411 11.97 -10.64 2.08
C ALA A 411 10.76 -10.91 1.18
N VAL A 412 9.75 -10.06 1.28
CA VAL A 412 8.57 -10.09 0.41
C VAL A 412 8.49 -8.76 -0.35
N ASN A 413 8.27 -8.86 -1.65
CA ASN A 413 7.86 -7.73 -2.49
C ASN A 413 6.35 -7.85 -2.71
N ARG A 414 5.58 -6.86 -2.29
CA ARG A 414 4.13 -6.81 -2.55
C ARG A 414 3.87 -5.73 -3.58
N TYR A 415 3.16 -6.08 -4.63
CA TYR A 415 2.77 -5.15 -5.69
C TYR A 415 1.28 -4.84 -5.55
N THR A 416 0.94 -3.55 -5.47
CA THR A 416 -0.44 -3.05 -5.43
C THR A 416 -0.58 -2.03 -6.56
N GLY A 417 -1.08 -2.48 -7.72
CA GLY A 417 -0.96 -1.71 -8.96
C GLY A 417 0.51 -1.57 -9.38
N GLU A 418 0.97 -0.33 -9.60
CA GLU A 418 2.38 -0.02 -9.87
C GLU A 418 3.23 0.17 -8.59
N LEU A 419 2.59 0.18 -7.41
CA LEU A 419 3.27 0.46 -6.15
C LEU A 419 3.90 -0.82 -5.58
N ARG A 420 5.20 -0.76 -5.27
CA ARG A 420 5.97 -1.87 -4.70
C ARG A 420 6.28 -1.60 -3.23
N ASP A 421 5.77 -2.48 -2.37
CA ASP A 421 6.10 -2.55 -0.95
C ASP A 421 7.12 -3.66 -0.68
N PHE A 422 7.97 -3.49 0.32
CA PHE A 422 9.09 -4.39 0.63
C PHE A 422 9.28 -4.56 2.14
N ASP A 423 9.19 -5.80 2.61
CA ASP A 423 9.45 -6.17 4.01
C ASP A 423 10.48 -7.29 4.11
N TYR A 424 11.36 -7.20 5.09
CA TYR A 424 12.14 -8.35 5.54
C TYR A 424 11.28 -9.27 6.41
N LEU A 425 11.26 -10.56 6.07
CA LEU A 425 10.55 -11.61 6.80
C LEU A 425 11.40 -12.28 7.88
N THR A 426 12.73 -12.14 7.80
CA THR A 426 13.68 -12.64 8.79
C THR A 426 14.72 -11.56 9.12
N PRO A 427 15.37 -11.61 10.30
CA PRO A 427 16.44 -10.70 10.65
C PRO A 427 17.57 -10.73 9.61
N ARG A 428 18.13 -9.55 9.32
CA ARG A 428 19.20 -9.38 8.33
C ARG A 428 20.58 -9.44 8.99
N ILE A 429 21.48 -10.22 8.41
CA ILE A 429 22.92 -10.16 8.71
C ILE A 429 23.52 -9.08 7.84
N ARG A 430 24.21 -8.11 8.45
CA ARG A 430 24.78 -6.96 7.74
C ARG A 430 26.24 -7.20 7.43
N LEU A 431 26.54 -7.48 6.16
CA LEU A 431 27.91 -7.62 5.67
C LEU A 431 28.65 -6.28 5.66
N THR A 432 29.96 -6.35 5.89
CA THR A 432 30.90 -5.24 5.86
C THR A 432 32.29 -5.73 5.41
N PRO A 433 33.24 -4.86 4.99
CA PRO A 433 34.56 -5.30 4.56
C PRO A 433 35.33 -6.18 5.57
N LYS A 434 35.05 -6.05 6.88
CA LYS A 434 35.54 -6.97 7.92
C LYS A 434 35.21 -8.44 7.62
N ASP A 435 34.06 -8.72 7.03
CA ASP A 435 33.62 -10.09 6.71
C ASP A 435 34.40 -10.70 5.54
N LEU A 436 35.13 -9.89 4.76
CA LEU A 436 35.96 -10.37 3.65
C LEU A 436 37.32 -10.88 4.13
N THR A 437 37.81 -10.39 5.27
CA THR A 437 39.13 -10.73 5.81
C THR A 437 39.25 -12.24 6.05
N GLY A 438 40.34 -12.84 5.56
CA GLY A 438 40.58 -14.28 5.69
C GLY A 438 39.66 -15.18 4.83
N THR A 439 38.91 -14.61 3.89
CA THR A 439 38.14 -15.34 2.88
C THR A 439 38.82 -15.23 1.50
N PRO A 440 38.46 -16.06 0.51
CA PRO A 440 38.92 -15.87 -0.87
C PRO A 440 38.51 -14.53 -1.50
N LEU A 441 37.59 -13.80 -0.87
CA LEU A 441 37.07 -12.50 -1.33
C LEU A 441 37.81 -11.32 -0.69
N GLU A 442 38.97 -11.56 -0.08
CA GLU A 442 39.75 -10.52 0.59
C GLU A 442 40.28 -9.47 -0.40
N SER A 443 40.10 -8.20 -0.05
CA SER A 443 40.65 -7.04 -0.78
C SER A 443 40.33 -6.97 -2.29
N PRO A 444 39.05 -7.03 -2.71
CA PRO A 444 38.68 -6.99 -4.11
C PRO A 444 39.04 -5.65 -4.76
N ARG A 445 39.27 -5.66 -6.09
CA ARG A 445 39.58 -4.44 -6.85
C ARG A 445 38.44 -3.42 -6.85
N GLN A 446 37.21 -3.89 -6.79
CA GLN A 446 36.00 -3.07 -6.79
C GLN A 446 35.05 -3.56 -5.71
N ILE A 447 34.30 -2.64 -5.09
CA ILE A 447 33.20 -2.98 -4.18
C ILE A 447 31.93 -2.24 -4.58
N HIS A 448 30.83 -2.99 -4.67
CA HIS A 448 29.49 -2.44 -4.79
C HIS A 448 28.77 -2.59 -3.46
N PHE A 449 28.11 -1.53 -3.01
CA PHE A 449 27.27 -1.60 -1.82
C PHE A 449 26.03 -0.73 -1.95
N ILE A 450 24.92 -1.27 -1.44
CA ILE A 450 23.60 -0.62 -1.39
C ILE A 450 23.20 -0.39 0.07
N CYS A 451 23.17 0.87 0.51
CA CYS A 451 22.87 1.20 1.90
C CYS A 451 22.57 2.69 2.15
N SER A 452 22.29 3.06 3.41
CA SER A 452 22.18 4.47 3.81
C SER A 452 23.57 5.15 3.82
N PRO A 453 23.63 6.48 3.69
CA PRO A 453 24.89 7.23 3.77
C PRO A 453 25.72 6.97 5.04
N THR A 454 25.07 6.87 6.19
CA THR A 454 25.72 6.52 7.46
C THR A 454 26.37 5.14 7.39
N ARG A 455 25.72 4.17 6.73
CA ARG A 455 26.27 2.83 6.56
C ARG A 455 27.39 2.81 5.53
N ALA A 456 27.30 3.60 4.47
CA ALA A 456 28.40 3.79 3.52
C ALA A 456 29.66 4.27 4.24
N SER A 457 29.51 5.23 5.17
CA SER A 457 30.62 5.71 6.00
C SER A 457 31.25 4.59 6.85
N GLN A 458 30.43 3.72 7.46
CA GLN A 458 30.92 2.57 8.20
C GLN A 458 31.63 1.55 7.30
N ILE A 459 31.11 1.28 6.09
CA ILE A 459 31.75 0.37 5.13
C ILE A 459 33.14 0.89 4.77
N MET A 460 33.26 2.19 4.48
CA MET A 460 34.55 2.78 4.14
C MET A 460 35.52 2.80 5.31
N HIS A 461 35.03 2.99 6.55
CA HIS A 461 35.84 2.85 7.75
C HIS A 461 36.35 1.41 7.96
N ASP A 462 35.47 0.43 7.75
CA ASP A 462 35.84 -0.98 7.88
C ASP A 462 36.82 -1.41 6.77
N ALA A 463 36.72 -0.84 5.56
CA ALA A 463 37.71 -1.04 4.50
C ALA A 463 39.10 -0.52 4.91
N ASP A 464 39.18 0.65 5.54
CA ASP A 464 40.45 1.19 6.04
C ASP A 464 41.03 0.36 7.19
N THR A 465 40.16 -0.21 8.03
CA THR A 465 40.55 -0.86 9.29
C THR A 465 40.93 -2.32 9.09
N TYR A 466 40.16 -3.06 8.29
CA TYR A 466 40.29 -4.51 8.12
C TYR A 466 40.84 -4.91 6.75
N GLY A 467 40.98 -3.95 5.84
CA GLY A 467 41.63 -4.14 4.55
C GLY A 467 43.08 -4.58 4.66
N THR A 468 43.58 -5.26 3.63
CA THR A 468 45.03 -5.45 3.50
C THR A 468 45.72 -4.10 3.37
N LYS A 469 46.99 -4.02 3.76
CA LYS A 469 47.77 -2.78 3.72
C LYS A 469 47.72 -2.18 2.31
N ASP A 470 47.39 -0.90 2.24
CA ASP A 470 47.25 -0.12 1.00
C ASP A 470 46.07 -0.51 0.09
N TRP A 471 45.12 -1.32 0.56
CA TRP A 471 43.91 -1.65 -0.19
C TRP A 471 43.03 -0.41 -0.40
N LYS A 472 42.75 -0.10 -1.67
CA LYS A 472 41.87 1.01 -2.09
C LYS A 472 40.97 0.48 -3.21
N PRO A 473 39.80 -0.07 -2.87
CA PRO A 473 38.89 -0.57 -3.89
C PRO A 473 38.25 0.59 -4.64
N PHE A 474 37.96 0.38 -5.92
CA PHE A 474 37.05 1.26 -6.66
C PHE A 474 35.62 1.05 -6.15
N THR A 475 34.93 2.12 -5.81
CA THR A 475 33.66 2.08 -5.07
C THR A 475 32.47 2.47 -5.94
N ILE A 476 31.46 1.61 -5.98
CA ILE A 476 30.18 1.86 -6.62
C ILE A 476 29.11 1.88 -5.53
N TYR A 477 28.56 3.06 -5.25
CA TYR A 477 27.59 3.27 -4.19
C TYR A 477 26.19 3.55 -4.73
N GLU A 478 25.23 2.72 -4.33
CA GLU A 478 23.80 2.93 -4.53
C GLU A 478 23.11 3.27 -3.20
N PRO A 479 22.40 4.40 -3.09
CA PRO A 479 21.60 4.68 -1.90
C PRO A 479 20.36 3.77 -1.86
N ILE A 480 19.97 3.30 -0.67
CA ILE A 480 18.79 2.43 -0.53
C ILE A 480 17.48 3.23 -0.62
N PRO A 481 16.44 2.76 -1.37
CA PRO A 481 15.30 3.59 -1.77
C PRO A 481 14.61 4.37 -0.64
N PHE A 482 14.31 3.71 0.48
CA PHE A 482 13.60 4.31 1.62
C PHE A 482 14.44 5.31 2.44
N ARG A 483 15.73 5.47 2.11
CA ARG A 483 16.62 6.50 2.69
C ARG A 483 16.92 7.62 1.71
N CYS A 484 16.34 7.59 0.51
CA CYS A 484 16.45 8.69 -0.42
C CYS A 484 15.43 9.77 -0.03
N VAL A 485 15.73 10.46 1.08
CA VAL A 485 14.94 11.55 1.66
C VAL A 485 15.87 12.74 1.94
N PRO A 486 15.37 13.99 1.91
CA PRO A 486 16.19 15.19 2.08
C PRO A 486 17.08 15.20 3.34
N GLU A 487 16.60 14.59 4.43
CA GLU A 487 17.27 14.53 5.73
C GLU A 487 18.58 13.73 5.68
N GLU A 488 18.75 12.85 4.70
CA GLU A 488 19.96 12.03 4.54
C GLU A 488 21.05 12.74 3.73
N LEU A 489 20.72 13.84 3.04
CA LEU A 489 21.65 14.58 2.20
C LEU A 489 22.90 15.08 2.96
N PRO A 490 22.82 15.60 4.20
CA PRO A 490 24.01 15.98 4.97
C PRO A 490 24.96 14.80 5.22
N ALA A 491 24.42 13.63 5.56
CA ALA A 491 25.21 12.42 5.78
C ALA A 491 25.82 11.90 4.46
N LEU A 492 25.09 12.01 3.35
CA LEU A 492 25.60 11.69 2.02
C LEU A 492 26.82 12.55 1.68
N ARG A 493 26.71 13.88 1.84
CA ARG A 493 27.82 14.80 1.54
C ARG A 493 29.11 14.49 2.28
N GLN A 494 29.02 13.94 3.49
CA GLN A 494 30.19 13.57 4.28
C GLN A 494 31.00 12.43 3.67
N ILE A 495 30.37 11.54 2.88
CA ILE A 495 31.04 10.35 2.34
C ILE A 495 31.37 10.44 0.84
N LEU A 496 30.75 11.35 0.08
CA LEU A 496 30.88 11.43 -1.38
C LEU A 496 32.33 11.51 -1.89
N HIS A 497 33.22 12.19 -1.18
CA HIS A 497 34.64 12.30 -1.55
C HIS A 497 35.42 10.96 -1.51
N ARG A 498 34.80 9.91 -0.94
CA ARG A 498 35.34 8.55 -0.88
C ARG A 498 34.65 7.59 -1.87
N ILE A 499 33.71 8.09 -2.67
CA ILE A 499 32.87 7.30 -3.56
C ILE A 499 33.25 7.59 -5.01
N ASP A 500 33.74 6.59 -5.75
CA ASP A 500 34.16 6.76 -7.15
C ASP A 500 32.97 6.90 -8.10
N ILE A 501 31.90 6.12 -7.87
CA ILE A 501 30.63 6.23 -8.59
C ILE A 501 29.46 6.28 -7.61
N LEU A 502 28.73 7.39 -7.62
CA LEU A 502 27.42 7.51 -6.97
C LEU A 502 26.33 7.17 -7.99
N SER A 503 25.46 6.20 -7.69
CA SER A 503 24.44 5.75 -8.65
C SER A 503 23.02 5.56 -8.08
N PRO A 504 22.29 6.64 -7.75
CA PRO A 504 20.85 6.58 -7.49
C PRO A 504 20.05 6.25 -8.76
N ASN A 505 18.80 5.84 -8.61
CA ASN A 505 17.81 5.97 -9.69
C ASN A 505 17.25 7.41 -9.76
N ALA A 506 16.49 7.72 -10.81
CA ALA A 506 15.91 9.05 -11.03
C ALA A 506 15.08 9.56 -9.85
N GLU A 507 14.13 8.78 -9.35
CA GLU A 507 13.29 9.19 -8.22
C GLU A 507 14.09 9.39 -6.93
N GLU A 508 15.06 8.51 -6.66
CA GLU A 508 15.97 8.58 -5.51
C GLU A 508 16.83 9.86 -5.57
N ALA A 509 17.37 10.17 -6.74
CA ALA A 509 18.18 11.36 -6.98
C ALA A 509 17.39 12.64 -6.70
N LEU A 510 16.18 12.74 -7.24
CA LEU A 510 15.30 13.89 -7.04
C LEU A 510 14.87 14.01 -5.58
N ALA A 511 14.51 12.90 -4.94
CA ALA A 511 14.09 12.86 -3.54
C ALA A 511 15.18 13.37 -2.58
N LEU A 512 16.43 12.90 -2.74
CA LEU A 512 17.57 13.34 -1.94
C LEU A 512 17.84 14.84 -2.05
N LEU A 513 17.52 15.44 -3.21
CA LEU A 513 17.73 16.85 -3.50
C LEU A 513 16.51 17.73 -3.19
N SER A 514 15.44 17.17 -2.63
CA SER A 514 14.14 17.86 -2.44
C SER A 514 13.55 18.41 -3.75
N LEU A 515 13.78 17.71 -4.86
CA LEU A 515 13.18 18.00 -6.16
C LEU A 515 11.93 17.12 -6.36
N ASP A 516 10.99 17.59 -7.17
CA ASP A 516 9.74 16.87 -7.45
C ASP A 516 10.01 15.56 -8.20
N LYS A 517 9.60 14.43 -7.62
CA LYS A 517 9.76 13.09 -8.22
C LYS A 517 8.95 12.92 -9.50
N ALA A 518 7.89 13.70 -9.71
CA ALA A 518 7.14 13.70 -10.97
C ALA A 518 8.03 14.06 -12.16
N GLY A 519 9.14 14.77 -11.92
CA GLY A 519 10.16 15.08 -12.92
C GLY A 519 11.15 13.95 -13.22
N ALA A 520 10.94 12.72 -12.74
CA ALA A 520 11.83 11.59 -13.06
C ALA A 520 11.93 11.28 -14.56
N GLY A 521 10.93 11.73 -15.35
CA GLY A 521 10.91 11.67 -16.81
C GLY A 521 11.56 12.85 -17.54
N ASP A 522 12.06 13.86 -16.81
CA ASP A 522 12.60 15.09 -17.39
C ASP A 522 14.13 15.04 -17.50
N TYR A 523 14.63 14.95 -18.74
CA TYR A 523 16.05 14.93 -19.05
C TYR A 523 16.83 16.09 -18.38
N SER A 524 16.31 17.32 -18.45
CA SER A 524 16.97 18.52 -17.89
C SER A 524 17.05 18.47 -16.37
N LEU A 525 15.99 17.97 -15.73
CA LEU A 525 15.97 17.85 -14.27
C LEU A 525 16.95 16.78 -13.77
N ILE A 526 17.08 15.66 -14.50
CA ILE A 526 18.07 14.62 -14.20
C ILE A 526 19.50 15.15 -14.38
N GLU A 527 19.76 15.89 -15.44
CA GLU A 527 21.05 16.56 -15.67
C GLU A 527 21.39 17.53 -14.54
N HIS A 528 20.41 18.33 -14.10
CA HIS A 528 20.55 19.22 -12.95
C HIS A 528 20.85 18.47 -11.65
N ALA A 529 20.14 17.37 -11.39
CA ALA A 529 20.35 16.54 -10.20
C ALA A 529 21.78 15.97 -10.16
N ALA A 530 22.27 15.43 -11.29
CA ALA A 530 23.62 14.92 -11.40
C ALA A 530 24.68 16.01 -11.19
N ALA A 531 24.51 17.18 -11.81
CA ALA A 531 25.40 18.33 -11.61
C ALA A 531 25.44 18.77 -10.13
N ARG A 532 24.30 18.73 -9.44
CA ARG A 532 24.21 19.07 -8.02
C ARG A 532 24.96 18.07 -7.15
N PHE A 533 24.85 16.77 -7.40
CA PHE A 533 25.65 15.78 -6.69
C PHE A 533 27.16 15.96 -6.94
N LEU A 534 27.58 16.19 -8.19
CA LEU A 534 28.98 16.47 -8.51
C LEU A 534 29.51 17.71 -7.78
N SER A 535 28.69 18.76 -7.59
CA SER A 535 29.05 19.95 -6.84
C SER A 535 29.36 19.68 -5.35
N PHE A 536 28.93 18.53 -4.82
CA PHE A 536 29.27 18.10 -3.46
C PHE A 536 30.62 17.37 -3.36
N GLY A 537 31.33 17.17 -4.47
CA GLY A 537 32.66 16.57 -4.49
C GLY A 537 32.63 15.04 -4.48
N VAL A 538 31.97 14.43 -5.47
CA VAL A 538 31.98 12.97 -5.67
C VAL A 538 33.38 12.52 -6.10
N GLY A 539 33.90 11.48 -5.47
CA GLY A 539 35.22 10.92 -5.69
C GLY A 539 36.33 11.72 -5.03
N LYS A 540 37.49 11.09 -4.93
CA LYS A 540 38.69 11.73 -4.38
C LYS A 540 39.02 12.97 -5.23
N ASP A 541 39.28 14.10 -4.58
CA ASP A 541 39.59 15.36 -5.26
C ASP A 541 38.52 15.79 -6.29
N ALA A 542 37.25 15.38 -6.07
CA ALA A 542 36.11 15.60 -6.97
C ALA A 542 36.25 14.99 -8.38
N SER A 543 37.01 13.89 -8.52
CA SER A 543 37.24 13.20 -9.80
C SER A 543 36.24 12.07 -10.10
N GLY A 544 35.23 11.89 -9.25
CA GLY A 544 34.26 10.80 -9.36
C GLY A 544 33.15 11.05 -10.38
N TYR A 545 32.26 10.07 -10.49
CA TYR A 545 31.16 10.07 -11.44
C TYR A 545 29.81 9.97 -10.72
N VAL A 546 28.80 10.57 -11.32
CA VAL A 546 27.40 10.35 -10.96
C VAL A 546 26.73 9.65 -12.12
N ILE A 547 26.06 8.52 -11.86
CA ILE A 547 25.28 7.79 -12.85
C ILE A 547 23.84 7.68 -12.35
N ILE A 548 22.90 8.38 -12.96
CA ILE A 548 21.48 8.30 -12.60
C ILE A 548 20.81 7.27 -13.51
N ARG A 549 20.24 6.23 -12.90
CA ARG A 549 19.49 5.18 -13.62
C ARG A 549 18.05 5.65 -13.83
N CYS A 550 17.60 5.73 -15.09
CA CYS A 550 16.35 6.40 -15.49
C CYS A 550 15.36 5.46 -16.19
N GLY A 551 15.41 4.16 -15.90
CA GLY A 551 14.46 3.18 -16.44
C GLY A 551 14.40 3.20 -17.97
N ALA A 552 13.22 3.49 -18.53
CA ALA A 552 12.99 3.52 -19.98
C ALA A 552 13.76 4.64 -20.71
N MET A 553 14.19 5.70 -20.02
CA MET A 553 15.08 6.72 -20.60
C MET A 553 16.54 6.25 -20.69
N GLY A 554 16.87 5.10 -20.10
CA GLY A 554 18.22 4.58 -19.99
C GLY A 554 18.93 5.10 -18.74
N ALA A 555 20.12 5.67 -18.92
CA ALA A 555 20.93 6.21 -17.82
C ALA A 555 21.66 7.49 -18.23
N TYR A 556 21.82 8.41 -17.28
CA TYR A 556 22.62 9.61 -17.43
C TYR A 556 23.91 9.51 -16.60
N GLY A 557 25.07 9.57 -17.27
CA GLY A 557 26.37 9.65 -16.61
C GLY A 557 26.93 11.06 -16.67
N ALA A 558 27.59 11.52 -15.61
CA ALA A 558 28.28 12.79 -15.60
C ALA A 558 29.53 12.79 -14.71
N ARG A 559 30.50 13.65 -15.06
CA ARG A 559 31.68 13.97 -14.24
C ARG A 559 32.02 15.45 -14.32
N THR A 560 32.85 15.91 -13.39
CA THR A 560 33.50 17.23 -13.49
C THR A 560 34.84 17.09 -14.20
N GLU A 561 35.05 17.83 -15.29
CA GLU A 561 36.30 17.87 -16.04
C GLU A 561 36.70 19.31 -16.32
N GLY A 562 37.87 19.72 -15.82
CA GLY A 562 38.33 21.12 -15.93
C GLY A 562 37.39 22.14 -15.26
N GLY A 563 36.66 21.72 -14.22
CA GLY A 563 35.66 22.55 -13.53
C GLY A 563 34.30 22.64 -14.23
N ILE A 564 34.11 21.92 -15.34
CA ILE A 564 32.86 21.90 -16.11
C ILE A 564 32.21 20.53 -15.98
N VAL A 565 30.90 20.50 -15.75
CA VAL A 565 30.12 19.25 -15.77
C VAL A 565 30.02 18.75 -17.22
N ARG A 566 30.51 17.54 -17.46
CA ARG A 566 30.40 16.82 -18.73
C ARG A 566 29.53 15.59 -18.51
N GLY A 567 28.37 15.57 -19.15
CA GLY A 567 27.44 14.45 -19.07
C GLY A 567 27.13 13.80 -20.41
N TRP A 568 26.56 12.61 -20.35
CA TRP A 568 26.10 11.85 -21.50
C TRP A 568 24.89 10.99 -21.13
N TRP A 569 23.98 10.86 -22.08
CA TRP A 569 22.91 9.88 -22.01
C TRP A 569 23.31 8.59 -22.72
N THR A 570 22.91 7.47 -22.13
CA THR A 570 22.90 6.15 -22.77
C THR A 570 21.46 5.66 -22.76
N PRO A 571 20.85 5.32 -23.92
CA PRO A 571 19.46 4.86 -23.98
C PRO A 571 19.27 3.51 -23.27
N ALA A 572 18.03 3.15 -22.99
CA ALA A 572 17.72 1.77 -22.59
C ALA A 572 17.93 0.81 -23.77
N TYR A 573 18.33 -0.43 -23.50
CA TYR A 573 18.44 -1.45 -24.55
C TYR A 573 17.06 -1.83 -25.12
N TRP A 574 16.08 -2.00 -24.24
CA TRP A 574 14.68 -2.23 -24.61
C TRP A 574 13.94 -0.90 -24.62
N GLY A 575 13.58 -0.43 -25.81
CA GLY A 575 12.94 0.86 -26.00
C GLY A 575 11.42 0.82 -25.81
N PRO A 576 10.73 1.96 -26.02
CA PRO A 576 9.27 2.03 -26.00
C PRO A 576 8.57 1.10 -26.99
N GLU A 577 9.26 0.69 -28.06
CA GLU A 577 8.76 -0.25 -29.07
C GLU A 577 8.88 -1.72 -28.63
N ASP A 578 9.72 -2.00 -27.63
CA ASP A 578 10.02 -3.34 -27.13
C ASP A 578 9.27 -3.67 -25.82
N LYS A 579 8.11 -3.05 -25.57
CA LYS A 579 7.36 -3.24 -24.31
C LYS A 579 7.10 -4.71 -23.97
N GLY A 580 6.96 -5.58 -24.97
CA GLY A 580 6.77 -7.02 -24.78
C GLY A 580 8.01 -7.76 -24.25
N ALA A 581 9.19 -7.16 -24.30
CA ALA A 581 10.43 -7.73 -23.78
C ALA A 581 10.64 -7.46 -22.28
N VAL A 582 9.89 -6.53 -21.68
CA VAL A 582 10.01 -6.17 -20.26
C VAL A 582 8.95 -6.93 -19.46
N VAL A 583 9.39 -7.85 -18.60
CA VAL A 583 8.54 -8.71 -17.77
C VAL A 583 8.56 -8.28 -16.30
N ASP A 584 9.73 -7.97 -15.74
CA ASP A 584 9.89 -7.57 -14.34
C ASP A 584 11.10 -6.65 -14.16
N VAL A 585 10.92 -5.48 -13.56
CA VAL A 585 12.00 -4.50 -13.38
C VAL A 585 12.83 -4.75 -12.10
N THR A 586 12.44 -5.72 -11.28
CA THR A 586 13.08 -6.02 -10.01
C THR A 586 14.55 -6.38 -10.20
N GLY A 587 15.44 -5.68 -9.48
CA GLY A 587 16.88 -5.95 -9.50
C GLY A 587 17.62 -5.46 -10.74
N ALA A 588 16.93 -4.91 -11.75
CA ALA A 588 17.54 -4.41 -12.97
C ALA A 588 18.58 -3.31 -12.71
N GLY A 589 18.27 -2.39 -11.80
CA GLY A 589 19.19 -1.36 -11.37
C GLY A 589 20.43 -1.90 -10.65
N ASN A 590 20.32 -3.02 -9.94
CA ASN A 590 21.47 -3.65 -9.27
C ASN A 590 22.31 -4.43 -10.29
N ALA A 591 21.67 -5.17 -11.20
CA ALA A 591 22.35 -5.84 -12.30
C ALA A 591 23.07 -4.86 -13.23
N PHE A 592 22.51 -3.66 -13.43
CA PHE A 592 23.19 -2.54 -14.08
C PHE A 592 24.53 -2.25 -13.40
N LEU A 593 24.57 -2.12 -12.07
CA LEU A 593 25.80 -1.81 -11.34
C LEU A 593 26.81 -2.95 -11.34
N GLY A 594 26.33 -4.19 -11.39
CA GLY A 594 27.15 -5.36 -11.69
C GLY A 594 27.82 -5.30 -13.06
N GLY A 595 27.02 -5.07 -14.10
CA GLY A 595 27.50 -4.90 -15.47
C GLY A 595 28.43 -3.70 -15.62
N LEU A 596 28.18 -2.62 -14.89
CA LEU A 596 29.07 -1.46 -14.81
C LEU A 596 30.42 -1.85 -14.23
N SER A 597 30.45 -2.58 -13.11
CA SER A 597 31.70 -3.05 -12.50
C SER A 597 32.53 -3.92 -13.46
N ALA A 598 31.87 -4.86 -14.14
CA ALA A 598 32.51 -5.69 -15.15
C ALA A 598 32.99 -4.87 -16.36
N GLY A 599 32.16 -3.95 -16.84
CA GLY A 599 32.49 -3.05 -17.93
C GLY A 599 33.70 -2.17 -17.62
N LEU A 600 33.82 -1.66 -16.39
CA LEU A 600 34.99 -0.90 -15.95
C LEU A 600 36.27 -1.74 -16.04
N HIS A 601 36.20 -3.03 -15.69
CA HIS A 601 37.33 -3.92 -15.84
C HIS A 601 37.69 -4.15 -17.31
N LEU A 602 36.70 -4.49 -18.14
CA LEU A 602 36.89 -4.84 -19.55
C LEU A 602 37.24 -3.65 -20.44
N ALA A 603 36.80 -2.45 -20.07
CA ALA A 603 37.03 -1.20 -20.80
C ALA A 603 38.18 -0.36 -20.21
N ASN A 604 39.05 -0.96 -19.38
CA ASN A 604 40.20 -0.30 -18.78
C ASN A 604 39.86 1.02 -18.06
N GLY A 605 38.75 1.04 -17.33
CA GLY A 605 38.29 2.20 -16.56
C GLY A 605 37.49 3.25 -17.34
N ASP A 606 37.18 3.04 -18.63
CA ASP A 606 36.26 3.92 -19.36
C ASP A 606 34.83 3.76 -18.84
N VAL A 607 34.39 4.70 -18.00
CA VAL A 607 33.05 4.71 -17.40
C VAL A 607 31.95 4.83 -18.45
N ARG A 608 32.17 5.59 -19.53
CA ARG A 608 31.15 5.78 -20.56
C ARG A 608 30.92 4.49 -21.34
N GLU A 609 32.00 3.77 -21.63
CA GLU A 609 31.93 2.46 -22.25
C GLU A 609 31.35 1.40 -21.29
N ALA A 610 31.75 1.42 -20.02
CA ALA A 610 31.24 0.52 -19.00
C ALA A 610 29.71 0.61 -18.80
N VAL A 611 29.12 1.80 -18.99
CA VAL A 611 27.66 1.99 -18.96
C VAL A 611 26.95 1.18 -20.05
N LEU A 612 27.59 0.86 -21.18
CA LEU A 612 26.98 -0.01 -22.20
C LEU A 612 26.83 -1.45 -21.69
N TYR A 613 27.85 -1.98 -21.00
CA TYR A 613 27.80 -3.29 -20.33
C TYR A 613 26.71 -3.31 -19.25
N ALA A 614 26.64 -2.24 -18.47
CA ALA A 614 25.62 -2.02 -17.45
C ALA A 614 24.19 -2.07 -18.03
N THR A 615 23.95 -1.34 -19.12
CA THR A 615 22.65 -1.32 -19.80
C THR A 615 22.24 -2.70 -20.30
N ILE A 616 23.15 -3.47 -20.87
CA ILE A 616 22.85 -4.84 -21.33
C ILE A 616 22.58 -5.79 -20.16
N SER A 617 23.33 -5.71 -19.05
CA SER A 617 23.07 -6.53 -17.85
C SER A 617 21.68 -6.25 -17.26
N ALA A 618 21.28 -4.97 -17.20
CA ALA A 618 19.92 -4.60 -16.82
C ALA A 618 18.88 -5.15 -17.82
N GLY A 619 19.18 -5.04 -19.12
CA GLY A 619 18.35 -5.53 -20.21
C GLY A 619 18.09 -7.04 -20.17
N TYR A 620 19.03 -7.86 -19.70
CA TYR A 620 18.80 -9.29 -19.45
C TYR A 620 17.90 -9.52 -18.23
N THR A 621 18.13 -8.76 -17.16
CA THR A 621 17.39 -8.93 -15.90
C THR A 621 15.92 -8.64 -16.08
N ILE A 622 15.56 -7.66 -16.90
CA ILE A 622 14.15 -7.27 -17.03
C ILE A 622 13.28 -8.21 -17.86
N GLN A 623 13.86 -9.19 -18.55
CA GLN A 623 13.13 -10.07 -19.48
C GLN A 623 12.38 -11.22 -18.81
N GLN A 624 12.55 -11.39 -17.51
CA GLN A 624 11.90 -12.46 -16.77
C GLN A 624 11.82 -12.14 -15.29
N LEU A 625 11.06 -12.95 -14.56
CA LEU A 625 11.02 -12.90 -13.12
C LEU A 625 12.26 -13.61 -12.54
N GLY A 626 12.88 -13.00 -11.52
CA GLY A 626 14.08 -13.54 -10.87
C GLY A 626 15.38 -13.20 -11.60
N LEU A 627 16.43 -14.01 -11.40
CA LEU A 627 17.75 -13.81 -12.01
C LEU A 627 17.75 -14.26 -13.49
N PRO A 628 18.55 -13.65 -14.40
CA PRO A 628 18.70 -14.08 -15.80
C PRO A 628 19.08 -15.56 -15.96
N ARG A 629 18.48 -16.29 -16.91
CA ARG A 629 18.79 -17.71 -17.14
C ARG A 629 20.10 -17.85 -17.89
N MET A 630 20.99 -18.70 -17.38
CA MET A 630 22.23 -19.07 -18.05
C MET A 630 22.13 -20.50 -18.58
N GLU A 631 22.47 -20.70 -19.85
CA GLU A 631 22.47 -22.01 -20.51
C GLU A 631 23.83 -22.24 -21.17
N TYR A 632 24.30 -23.49 -21.14
CA TYR A 632 25.51 -23.89 -21.85
C TYR A 632 25.14 -24.61 -23.15
N LYS A 633 25.68 -24.14 -24.28
CA LYS A 633 25.66 -24.85 -25.57
C LYS A 633 27.05 -25.36 -25.94
N ASP A 634 27.08 -26.25 -26.92
CA ASP A 634 28.32 -26.80 -27.51
C ASP A 634 29.25 -27.42 -26.46
N SER A 635 28.71 -28.38 -25.69
CA SER A 635 29.44 -29.12 -24.65
C SER A 635 30.06 -28.24 -23.54
N GLY A 636 29.46 -27.10 -23.21
CA GLY A 636 29.93 -26.22 -22.13
C GLY A 636 30.77 -25.03 -22.58
N THR A 637 30.99 -24.84 -23.89
CA THR A 637 31.92 -23.81 -24.39
C THR A 637 31.26 -22.47 -24.69
N THR A 638 29.95 -22.45 -24.93
CA THR A 638 29.20 -21.22 -25.19
C THR A 638 28.17 -20.98 -24.09
N GLU A 639 28.31 -19.85 -23.38
CA GLU A 639 27.29 -19.35 -22.45
C GLU A 639 26.25 -18.51 -23.20
N LEU A 640 24.99 -18.86 -23.01
CA LEU A 640 23.83 -18.08 -23.43
C LEU A 640 23.11 -17.53 -22.21
N TRP A 641 22.69 -16.28 -22.30
CA TRP A 641 21.94 -15.58 -21.27
C TRP A 641 20.57 -15.26 -21.85
N ASN A 642 19.51 -15.76 -21.23
CA ASN A 642 18.14 -15.71 -21.79
C ASN A 642 18.08 -16.08 -23.30
N GLY A 643 18.89 -17.06 -23.72
CA GLY A 643 18.97 -17.52 -25.12
C GLY A 643 19.94 -16.76 -26.04
N ASP A 644 20.50 -15.63 -25.61
CA ASP A 644 21.35 -14.77 -26.43
C ASP A 644 22.79 -14.68 -25.92
N ARG A 645 23.71 -14.23 -26.78
CA ARG A 645 25.10 -13.96 -26.41
C ARG A 645 25.29 -12.50 -25.99
N PRO A 646 25.79 -12.22 -24.76
CA PRO A 646 25.97 -10.85 -24.28
C PRO A 646 26.85 -9.98 -25.20
N LYS A 647 27.92 -10.56 -25.75
CA LYS A 647 28.82 -9.87 -26.69
C LYS A 647 28.13 -9.43 -27.98
N GLU A 648 27.19 -10.22 -28.49
CA GLU A 648 26.44 -9.91 -29.71
C GLU A 648 25.43 -8.78 -29.43
N ARG A 649 24.70 -8.84 -28.30
CA ARG A 649 23.82 -7.74 -27.86
C ARG A 649 24.57 -6.43 -27.65
N LEU A 650 25.75 -6.47 -27.03
CA LEU A 650 26.57 -5.29 -26.83
C LEU A 650 27.06 -4.69 -28.15
N ALA A 651 27.49 -5.52 -29.11
CA ALA A 651 27.92 -5.05 -30.43
C ALA A 651 26.77 -4.38 -31.18
N PHE A 652 25.57 -4.98 -31.15
CA PHE A 652 24.36 -4.39 -31.71
C PHE A 652 23.99 -3.07 -31.03
N PHE A 653 23.99 -3.03 -29.70
CA PHE A 653 23.66 -1.83 -28.94
C PHE A 653 24.66 -0.68 -29.15
N ARG A 654 25.95 -0.99 -29.29
CA ARG A 654 26.99 -0.01 -29.66
C ARG A 654 26.69 0.63 -31.01
N HIS A 655 26.26 -0.17 -31.99
CA HIS A 655 25.88 0.33 -33.31
C HIS A 655 24.69 1.30 -33.20
N GLN A 656 23.63 0.90 -32.49
CA GLN A 656 22.46 1.76 -32.27
C GLN A 656 22.83 3.08 -31.57
N CYS A 657 23.67 3.02 -30.54
CA CYS A 657 24.14 4.22 -29.83
C CYS A 657 24.99 5.15 -30.71
N ALA A 658 25.68 4.61 -31.72
CA ALA A 658 26.46 5.41 -32.66
C ALA A 658 25.58 6.13 -33.69
N GLU A 659 24.45 5.54 -34.08
CA GLU A 659 23.47 6.15 -35.01
C GLU A 659 22.62 7.26 -34.36
N LEU A 660 22.53 7.29 -33.03
CA LEU A 660 21.80 8.30 -32.26
C LEU A 660 22.64 9.56 -31.91
N ARG A 661 23.94 9.55 -32.22
CA ARG A 661 24.87 10.69 -32.02
C ARG A 661 24.99 11.51 -33.29
#